data_AF-A0A4S4EAH1-F1
#
_entry.id   AF-A0A4S4EAH1-F1
#
_cell.length_a   1.000
_cell.length_b   1.000
_cell.length_c   1.000
_cell.angle_alpha   90.00
_cell.angle_beta   90.00
_cell.angle_gamma   90.00
#
_symmetry.space_group_name_H-M   'P 1'
#
loop_
_entity.id
_entity.type
_entity.pdbx_description
1 polymer ?
#
loop_
_entity_poly.entity_id
_entity_poly.type
_entity_poly.pdbx_seq_one_letter_code
_entity_poly.pdbx_strand_id
1 'polypeptide(L)'
;MECAGKGSRRTQCSGPPTRRCGRCGAVAYCSISHQVSHWTVHKEECERLEQQMKCADVLNEFPFAFSQEATVQVCEKQETRCSFLKKRGIHQVGLWMHECSCGAAVDSLDHSRFVIMPTVNMICELKFSILCPSSPIPKHLCSWKDYYDWRCIPLYSPVALLLHWPLTVYHAIQLAAARNLIPEFSNELRIHYLGPDKELSQLAVFGELIALFQGVQVHVELVGPAIPQYRDGEKIDLYNYAHCIETDCICKSSSENLSLHVSGKSSEVRLRLHSGYYHDRYRDIAKDSLPHLIIAPNAGIAAFMSWLRTIELIKTINIPAVFSDYCEEACHLAACCISSVTSCLGLGLNFGESLKVPFRVNDVLPALPRQISWPVLNNLHSAVDLLPSFVGSVSPTNGSIEWKGACFFDNEARLEFTGGDRGLGGGILHLKVKQHGISVFLMPSGMLGTLLSLVDVLPLFSNTVWGQNANLEFLKKHMGATFEKRSRPWRATINPDDVHSGDFLALSKIRGRWGGFETLEKWVTGAFAGHTAVCLKDEFGNLWVGESGHENGKGEEIIVVIPWDEWWELSLKDESNPQVVLLPLHPDVRAKFNSTAAWEYARSMAGKPYGYHNMIFSWIDTIADNYPPPLDAHLVISVMSMWTRVQPAYAANMWNEALNKRLGTEDLDLYGILAETERQGITFDQLLTIPEQDDWVYSDGKSTTCVAFILAMYKEAGILGPYANSIQVTEFTIRDAYMLKIFEENITRLPSWCNNEIDQLPFCQILGEYKMELPEYNTLEPYANMNEYCPTLPPTYERPVHC
;
A
#
# COMPACT_ATOMS: atom_id res chain seq x y z
N MET A 1 16.66 -18.51 6.32
CA MET A 1 15.33 -18.96 6.77
C MET A 1 14.99 -18.22 8.04
N GLU A 2 13.79 -17.66 8.09
CA GLU A 2 13.28 -16.95 9.26
C GLU A 2 12.40 -17.87 10.12
N CYS A 3 12.09 -17.44 11.34
CA CYS A 3 11.20 -18.19 12.22
C CYS A 3 9.76 -18.02 11.72
N ALA A 4 9.07 -19.11 11.41
CA ALA A 4 7.68 -19.07 10.96
C ALA A 4 6.69 -18.63 12.06
N GLY A 5 7.12 -18.64 13.33
CA GLY A 5 6.37 -18.03 14.44
C GLY A 5 6.69 -16.55 14.68
N LYS A 6 7.54 -15.92 13.86
CA LYS A 6 7.84 -14.47 13.95
C LYS A 6 6.54 -13.69 13.69
N GLY A 7 6.16 -12.83 14.64
CA GLY A 7 4.86 -12.12 14.62
C GLY A 7 3.74 -12.78 15.43
N SER A 8 3.94 -13.98 15.99
CA SER A 8 2.99 -14.56 16.94
C SER A 8 3.05 -13.82 18.29
N ARG A 9 1.91 -13.25 18.74
CA ARG A 9 1.76 -12.32 19.88
C ARG A 9 2.32 -12.78 21.24
N ARG A 10 2.71 -14.06 21.39
CA ARG A 10 3.00 -14.67 22.70
C ARG A 10 4.47 -14.62 23.13
N THR A 11 5.44 -14.55 22.22
CA THR A 11 6.88 -14.51 22.58
C THR A 11 7.72 -13.84 21.49
N GLN A 12 8.71 -13.01 21.86
CA GLN A 12 9.69 -12.45 20.91
C GLN A 12 10.62 -13.56 20.35
N CYS A 13 11.12 -13.37 19.13
CA CYS A 13 12.11 -14.29 18.53
C CYS A 13 13.40 -14.31 19.37
N SER A 14 13.82 -15.49 19.78
CA SER A 14 15.07 -15.70 20.54
C SER A 14 16.34 -15.70 19.68
N GLY A 15 16.23 -15.44 18.37
CA GLY A 15 17.34 -15.48 17.41
C GLY A 15 16.96 -16.20 16.10
N PRO A 16 17.95 -16.63 15.29
CA PRO A 16 17.70 -17.39 14.06
C PRO A 16 17.01 -18.73 14.36
N PRO A 17 16.29 -19.33 13.40
CA PRO A 17 15.67 -20.64 13.59
C PRO A 17 16.68 -21.71 13.97
N THR A 18 16.45 -22.37 15.10
CA THR A 18 17.30 -23.45 15.62
C THR A 18 16.68 -24.83 15.42
N ARG A 19 15.43 -24.89 14.95
CA ARG A 19 14.70 -26.14 14.74
C ARG A 19 13.78 -26.07 13.53
N ARG A 20 13.40 -27.24 13.03
CA ARG A 20 12.41 -27.43 11.95
C ARG A 20 11.26 -28.28 12.45
N CYS A 21 10.12 -28.23 11.75
CA CYS A 21 9.04 -29.17 12.01
C CYS A 21 9.55 -30.60 11.83
N GLY A 22 9.30 -31.47 12.82
CA GLY A 22 9.72 -32.88 12.77
C GLY A 22 8.96 -33.75 11.76
N ARG A 23 7.84 -33.27 11.20
CA ARG A 23 7.08 -33.95 10.15
C ARG A 23 7.52 -33.49 8.75
N CYS A 24 7.19 -32.26 8.38
CA CYS A 24 7.48 -31.78 7.02
C CYS A 24 8.94 -31.37 6.77
N GLY A 25 9.71 -31.00 7.78
CA GLY A 25 11.08 -30.48 7.61
C GLY A 25 11.21 -29.11 6.91
N ALA A 26 10.15 -28.60 6.26
CA ALA A 26 10.15 -27.33 5.52
C ALA A 26 10.17 -26.10 6.45
N VAL A 27 9.31 -26.09 7.48
CA VAL A 27 9.07 -24.90 8.31
C VAL A 27 10.03 -24.84 9.49
N ALA A 28 10.66 -23.68 9.71
CA ALA A 28 11.69 -23.47 10.72
C ALA A 28 11.22 -22.53 11.85
N TYR A 29 11.69 -22.79 13.07
CA TYR A 29 11.31 -22.06 14.29
C TYR A 29 12.54 -21.71 15.13
N CYS A 30 12.54 -20.56 15.80
CA CYS A 30 13.60 -20.17 16.73
C CYS A 30 13.39 -20.72 18.15
N SER A 31 12.18 -21.18 18.48
CA SER A 31 11.84 -21.76 19.78
C SER A 31 10.71 -22.80 19.69
N ILE A 32 10.53 -23.58 20.76
CA ILE A 32 9.40 -24.51 20.90
C ILE A 32 8.07 -23.75 20.99
N SER A 33 8.06 -22.61 21.68
CA SER A 33 6.86 -21.78 21.82
C SER A 33 6.33 -21.30 20.47
N HIS A 34 7.22 -20.88 19.57
CA HIS A 34 6.86 -20.47 18.21
C HIS A 34 6.40 -21.64 17.34
N GLN A 35 7.02 -22.81 17.48
CA GLN A 35 6.53 -24.00 16.79
C GLN A 35 5.11 -24.36 17.24
N VAL A 36 4.84 -24.37 18.55
CA VAL A 36 3.51 -24.67 19.10
C VAL A 36 2.49 -23.60 18.70
N SER A 37 2.87 -22.33 18.73
CA SER A 37 1.98 -21.22 18.35
C SER A 37 1.64 -21.21 16.86
N HIS A 38 2.60 -21.56 15.99
CA HIS A 38 2.38 -21.61 14.54
C HIS A 38 1.74 -22.93 14.08
N TRP A 39 1.79 -23.97 14.91
CA TRP A 39 1.26 -25.30 14.57
C TRP A 39 -0.24 -25.27 14.21
N THR A 40 -1.02 -24.34 14.75
CA THR A 40 -2.45 -24.19 14.41
C THR A 40 -2.68 -23.91 12.92
N VAL A 41 -1.76 -23.18 12.29
CA VAL A 41 -1.79 -22.84 10.85
C VAL A 41 -1.03 -23.89 10.04
N HIS A 42 0.21 -24.17 10.46
CA HIS A 42 1.10 -25.08 9.74
C HIS A 42 0.55 -26.51 9.60
N LYS A 43 -0.26 -27.01 10.53
CA LYS A 43 -0.77 -28.40 10.49
C LYS A 43 -1.52 -28.76 9.19
N GLU A 44 -2.20 -27.78 8.57
CA GLU A 44 -3.02 -27.99 7.37
C GLU A 44 -2.15 -28.14 6.12
N GLU A 45 -1.01 -27.47 6.12
CA GLU A 45 -0.05 -27.46 5.01
C GLU A 45 1.05 -28.50 5.22
N CYS A 46 1.25 -28.95 6.47
CA CYS A 46 2.36 -29.80 6.86
C CYS A 46 2.41 -31.11 6.07
N GLU A 47 1.27 -31.70 5.73
CA GLU A 47 1.23 -32.92 4.92
C GLU A 47 1.66 -32.66 3.48
N ARG A 48 1.18 -31.59 2.86
CA ARG A 48 1.56 -31.19 1.51
C ARG A 48 3.05 -30.84 1.45
N LEU A 49 3.53 -30.03 2.39
CA LEU A 49 4.95 -29.68 2.52
C LEU A 49 5.81 -30.93 2.78
N GLU A 50 5.31 -31.90 3.55
CA GLU A 50 6.01 -33.18 3.74
C GLU A 50 6.16 -33.93 2.41
N GLN A 51 5.12 -33.98 1.57
CA GLN A 51 5.24 -34.60 0.24
C GLN A 51 6.24 -33.87 -0.66
N GLN A 52 6.21 -32.53 -0.69
CA GLN A 52 7.17 -31.73 -1.45
C GLN A 52 8.61 -31.97 -0.96
N MET A 53 8.80 -32.01 0.36
CA MET A 53 10.12 -32.20 0.97
C MET A 53 10.69 -33.60 0.77
N LYS A 54 9.87 -34.63 0.49
CA LYS A 54 10.38 -35.96 0.07
C LYS A 54 11.17 -35.89 -1.24
N CYS A 55 10.87 -34.93 -2.10
CA CYS A 55 11.53 -34.73 -3.38
C CYS A 55 12.71 -33.75 -3.30
N ALA A 56 12.96 -33.12 -2.14
CA ALA A 56 13.95 -32.05 -2.02
C ALA A 56 15.39 -32.51 -2.36
N ASP A 57 15.76 -33.73 -2.00
CA ASP A 57 17.07 -34.29 -2.33
C ASP A 57 17.20 -34.51 -3.84
N VAL A 58 16.16 -35.06 -4.48
CA VAL A 58 16.10 -35.27 -5.94
C VAL A 58 16.20 -33.96 -6.71
N LEU A 59 15.61 -32.87 -6.19
CA LEU A 59 15.70 -31.54 -6.80
C LEU A 59 17.13 -30.96 -6.78
N ASN A 60 18.02 -31.49 -5.94
CA ASN A 60 19.44 -31.11 -5.89
C ASN A 60 20.34 -32.03 -6.72
N GLU A 61 19.81 -33.15 -7.25
CA GLU A 61 20.54 -34.13 -8.05
C GLU A 61 20.67 -33.68 -9.52
N PHE A 62 21.58 -32.75 -9.77
CA PHE A 62 21.97 -32.39 -11.13
C PHE A 62 23.15 -33.24 -11.63
N PRO A 63 23.28 -33.49 -12.93
CA PRO A 63 24.38 -34.30 -13.49
C PRO A 63 25.73 -33.57 -13.50
N PHE A 64 25.81 -32.36 -12.96
CA PHE A 64 27.00 -31.52 -13.05
C PHE A 64 28.08 -31.90 -12.05
N ALA A 65 29.35 -31.73 -12.43
CA ALA A 65 30.47 -31.91 -11.51
C ALA A 65 30.45 -30.90 -10.34
N PHE A 66 29.67 -29.83 -10.49
CA PHE A 66 29.53 -28.74 -9.54
C PHE A 66 28.18 -28.70 -8.82
N SER A 67 27.34 -29.74 -8.96
CA SER A 67 25.99 -29.77 -8.37
C SER A 67 26.02 -29.47 -6.88
N GLN A 68 26.88 -30.16 -6.12
CA GLN A 68 27.01 -29.94 -4.68
C GLN A 68 27.45 -28.50 -4.32
N GLU A 69 28.35 -27.92 -5.13
CA GLU A 69 28.81 -26.54 -4.95
C GLU A 69 27.67 -25.55 -5.22
N ALA A 70 26.92 -25.75 -6.30
CA ALA A 70 25.88 -24.83 -6.76
C ALA A 70 24.52 -24.98 -6.06
N THR A 71 24.25 -26.12 -5.42
CA THR A 71 23.01 -26.36 -4.66
C THR A 71 23.28 -26.27 -3.16
N VAL A 72 23.85 -27.33 -2.58
CA VAL A 72 24.01 -27.50 -1.12
C VAL A 72 24.92 -26.43 -0.51
N GLN A 73 26.13 -26.25 -1.04
CA GLN A 73 27.12 -25.34 -0.44
C GLN A 73 26.69 -23.86 -0.55
N VAL A 74 26.00 -23.49 -1.63
CA VAL A 74 25.41 -22.15 -1.77
C VAL A 74 24.24 -21.95 -0.80
N CYS A 75 23.35 -22.94 -0.65
CA CYS A 75 22.25 -22.90 0.33
C CYS A 75 22.75 -22.83 1.78
N GLU A 76 23.83 -23.52 2.10
CA GLU A 76 24.49 -23.53 3.41
C GLU A 76 25.38 -22.28 3.65
N LYS A 77 25.46 -21.37 2.67
CA LYS A 77 26.30 -20.17 2.70
C LYS A 77 27.80 -20.46 2.85
N GLN A 78 28.24 -21.66 2.50
CA GLN A 78 29.66 -22.03 2.43
C GLN A 78 30.30 -21.47 1.16
N GLU A 79 29.52 -21.40 0.08
CA GLU A 79 29.92 -20.81 -1.19
C GLU A 79 28.96 -19.70 -1.60
N THR A 80 29.47 -18.77 -2.41
CA THR A 80 28.68 -17.70 -3.01
C THR A 80 28.71 -17.86 -4.51
N ARG A 81 27.73 -17.31 -5.22
CA ARG A 81 27.79 -17.29 -6.68
C ARG A 81 29.03 -16.55 -7.19
N CYS A 82 29.51 -15.53 -6.48
CA CYS A 82 30.74 -14.84 -6.80
C CYS A 82 31.97 -15.76 -6.68
N SER A 83 32.12 -16.49 -5.57
CA SER A 83 33.24 -17.42 -5.38
C SER A 83 33.18 -18.57 -6.39
N PHE A 84 32.00 -19.10 -6.67
CA PHE A 84 31.75 -20.11 -7.69
C PHE A 84 32.25 -19.69 -9.08
N LEU A 85 31.92 -18.46 -9.52
CA LEU A 85 32.36 -17.91 -10.81
C LEU A 85 33.85 -17.56 -10.81
N LYS A 86 34.39 -17.05 -9.68
CA LYS A 86 35.81 -16.70 -9.55
C LYS A 86 36.71 -17.93 -9.68
N LYS A 87 36.35 -19.06 -9.07
CA LYS A 87 37.08 -20.33 -9.17
C LYS A 87 37.22 -20.83 -10.62
N ARG A 88 36.30 -20.42 -11.49
CA ARG A 88 36.23 -20.78 -12.92
C ARG A 88 36.68 -19.64 -13.84
N GLY A 89 37.28 -18.58 -13.31
CA GLY A 89 37.80 -17.47 -14.11
C GLY A 89 36.76 -16.66 -14.91
N ILE A 90 35.45 -16.89 -14.70
CA ILE A 90 34.35 -16.29 -15.48
C ILE A 90 33.60 -15.18 -14.73
N HIS A 91 34.04 -14.85 -13.52
CA HIS A 91 33.43 -13.78 -12.72
C HIS A 91 33.57 -12.40 -13.37
N GLN A 92 32.46 -11.68 -13.53
CA GLN A 92 32.41 -10.35 -14.16
C GLN A 92 32.86 -10.34 -15.64
N VAL A 93 32.74 -11.46 -16.36
CA VAL A 93 33.15 -11.54 -17.76
C VAL A 93 31.96 -11.79 -18.68
N GLY A 94 31.78 -10.91 -19.67
CA GLY A 94 30.78 -11.09 -20.72
C GLY A 94 29.37 -11.35 -20.18
N LEU A 95 28.70 -12.38 -20.70
CA LEU A 95 27.34 -12.76 -20.29
C LEU A 95 27.24 -13.17 -18.80
N TRP A 96 28.35 -13.55 -18.17
CA TRP A 96 28.42 -13.96 -16.76
C TRP A 96 28.44 -12.79 -15.79
N MET A 97 28.63 -11.56 -16.28
CA MET A 97 28.69 -10.36 -15.43
C MET A 97 27.42 -10.14 -14.61
N HIS A 98 26.26 -10.51 -15.16
CA HIS A 98 24.96 -10.32 -14.54
C HIS A 98 24.50 -11.52 -13.68
N GLU A 99 25.33 -12.56 -13.55
CA GLU A 99 25.04 -13.69 -12.68
C GLU A 99 25.20 -13.34 -11.19
N CYS A 100 26.03 -12.35 -10.84
CA CYS A 100 26.19 -11.82 -9.49
C CYS A 100 25.72 -10.35 -9.37
N SER A 101 25.28 -9.94 -8.18
CA SER A 101 25.01 -8.54 -7.84
C SER A 101 26.27 -7.65 -7.87
N CYS A 102 27.45 -8.27 -7.81
CA CYS A 102 28.73 -7.59 -7.84
C CYS A 102 29.11 -6.98 -9.20
N GLY A 103 28.44 -7.40 -10.29
CA GLY A 103 28.60 -6.79 -11.62
C GLY A 103 27.82 -5.48 -11.75
N ALA A 104 26.64 -5.38 -11.13
CA ALA A 104 25.77 -4.20 -11.22
C ALA A 104 26.36 -2.92 -10.59
N ALA A 105 27.28 -3.07 -9.64
CA ALA A 105 27.98 -1.93 -9.01
C ALA A 105 29.01 -1.25 -9.95
N VAL A 106 29.36 -1.87 -11.08
CA VAL A 106 30.29 -1.31 -12.07
C VAL A 106 29.54 -0.47 -13.13
N ASP A 107 28.24 -0.70 -13.32
CA ASP A 107 27.39 -0.03 -14.32
C ASP A 107 27.03 1.42 -13.97
N SER A 108 27.22 1.87 -12.73
CA SER A 108 26.86 3.23 -12.30
C SER A 108 27.87 4.31 -12.73
N LEU A 109 28.90 3.97 -13.50
CA LEU A 109 30.00 4.89 -13.85
C LEU A 109 30.17 5.17 -15.34
N ASP A 110 29.48 4.49 -16.28
CA ASP A 110 29.70 4.76 -17.71
C ASP A 110 28.49 4.41 -18.61
N HIS A 111 27.43 5.21 -18.53
CA HIS A 111 26.26 5.11 -19.44
C HIS A 111 26.54 5.60 -20.88
N SER A 112 27.79 5.86 -21.23
CA SER A 112 28.18 6.48 -22.51
C SER A 112 28.80 5.55 -23.56
N ARG A 113 29.08 4.28 -23.25
CA ARG A 113 29.91 3.42 -24.14
C ARG A 113 29.28 2.16 -24.76
N PHE A 114 28.02 1.84 -24.49
CA PHE A 114 27.41 0.61 -25.03
C PHE A 114 26.56 0.78 -26.30
N VAL A 115 26.60 1.97 -26.91
CA VAL A 115 26.21 2.11 -28.32
C VAL A 115 27.42 1.68 -29.15
N ILE A 116 27.30 0.54 -29.83
CA ILE A 116 28.28 -0.10 -30.77
C ILE A 116 29.13 -1.22 -30.13
N MET A 117 28.58 -2.44 -30.05
CA MET A 117 29.04 -3.64 -30.79
C MET A 117 28.29 -4.90 -30.28
N PRO A 118 27.72 -5.74 -31.18
CA PRO A 118 27.19 -7.05 -30.82
C PRO A 118 28.35 -8.05 -30.72
N THR A 119 29.31 -7.81 -29.83
CA THR A 119 30.34 -8.80 -29.52
C THR A 119 29.87 -9.61 -28.33
N VAL A 120 29.16 -10.69 -28.69
CA VAL A 120 28.81 -11.77 -27.78
C VAL A 120 30.10 -12.35 -27.22
N ASN A 121 30.30 -12.19 -25.92
CA ASN A 121 31.59 -12.36 -25.31
C ASN A 121 31.51 -13.51 -24.30
N MET A 122 31.99 -14.71 -24.68
CA MET A 122 32.16 -15.90 -23.83
C MET A 122 33.66 -16.27 -23.69
N ILE A 123 34.13 -16.61 -22.49
CA ILE A 123 35.48 -17.19 -22.25
C ILE A 123 35.54 -18.64 -22.76
N CYS A 124 36.66 -19.05 -23.34
CA CYS A 124 36.92 -20.36 -23.99
C CYS A 124 37.03 -21.54 -23.00
N GLU A 125 36.54 -21.45 -21.74
CA GLU A 125 36.41 -22.63 -20.87
C GLU A 125 35.40 -23.66 -21.43
N LEU A 126 34.59 -23.23 -22.39
CA LEU A 126 33.83 -24.07 -23.32
C LEU A 126 34.76 -24.70 -24.38
N LYS A 127 35.73 -25.52 -23.94
CA LYS A 127 36.28 -26.53 -24.85
C LYS A 127 35.13 -27.46 -25.25
N PHE A 128 34.79 -27.45 -26.54
CA PHE A 128 33.80 -28.28 -27.24
C PHE A 128 32.35 -27.78 -27.22
N SER A 129 32.00 -26.89 -28.16
CA SER A 129 30.60 -26.71 -28.65
C SER A 129 30.48 -25.99 -30.00
N ILE A 130 31.54 -25.93 -30.81
CA ILE A 130 31.47 -25.35 -32.18
C ILE A 130 31.29 -26.42 -33.26
N LEU A 131 31.23 -27.70 -32.89
CA LEU A 131 30.66 -28.69 -33.79
C LEU A 131 29.14 -28.51 -33.74
N CYS A 132 28.58 -28.00 -34.85
CA CYS A 132 27.17 -28.20 -35.18
C CYS A 132 26.75 -29.60 -34.73
N PRO A 133 25.56 -29.78 -34.15
CA PRO A 133 25.11 -31.09 -33.75
C PRO A 133 25.22 -32.02 -34.97
N SER A 134 26.07 -33.04 -34.88
CA SER A 134 26.34 -33.97 -36.00
C SER A 134 25.14 -34.89 -36.29
N SER A 135 24.03 -34.69 -35.57
CA SER A 135 22.78 -35.43 -35.68
C SER A 135 21.59 -34.50 -35.37
N PRO A 136 20.40 -34.75 -35.98
CA PRO A 136 19.17 -34.06 -35.60
C PRO A 136 18.88 -34.25 -34.11
N ILE A 137 18.21 -33.28 -33.49
CA ILE A 137 17.84 -33.34 -32.08
C ILE A 137 17.17 -34.69 -31.77
N PRO A 138 17.62 -35.41 -30.72
CA PRO A 138 16.90 -36.58 -30.23
C PRO A 138 15.44 -36.21 -29.99
N LYS A 139 14.49 -37.06 -30.40
CA LYS A 139 13.05 -36.72 -30.43
C LYS A 139 12.52 -36.07 -29.14
N HIS A 140 13.13 -36.34 -27.98
CA HIS A 140 12.87 -35.61 -26.74
C HIS A 140 14.17 -35.42 -25.94
N LEU A 141 14.64 -34.17 -25.79
CA LEU A 141 15.58 -33.82 -24.72
C LEU A 141 14.82 -33.87 -23.40
N CYS A 142 15.25 -34.72 -22.45
CA CYS A 142 14.53 -34.95 -21.19
C CYS A 142 15.31 -34.49 -19.95
N SER A 143 16.61 -34.27 -20.08
CA SER A 143 17.47 -33.88 -18.98
C SER A 143 18.63 -32.97 -19.42
N TRP A 144 19.25 -32.30 -18.45
CA TRP A 144 20.49 -31.57 -18.67
C TRP A 144 21.61 -32.45 -19.22
N LYS A 145 21.67 -33.72 -18.81
CA LYS A 145 22.66 -34.67 -19.31
C LYS A 145 22.46 -34.92 -20.80
N ASP A 146 21.22 -35.17 -21.23
CA ASP A 146 20.92 -35.39 -22.65
C ASP A 146 21.31 -34.19 -23.51
N TYR A 147 21.03 -32.97 -23.01
CA TYR A 147 21.42 -31.75 -23.71
C TYR A 147 22.94 -31.57 -23.77
N TYR A 148 23.65 -31.80 -22.66
CA TYR A 148 25.10 -31.70 -22.62
C TYR A 148 25.76 -32.75 -23.52
N ASP A 149 25.27 -33.99 -23.52
CA ASP A 149 25.73 -35.06 -24.40
C ASP A 149 25.46 -34.71 -25.88
N TRP A 150 24.26 -34.19 -26.21
CA TRP A 150 23.91 -33.76 -27.57
C TRP A 150 24.78 -32.60 -28.08
N ARG A 151 25.11 -31.64 -27.21
CA ARG A 151 25.97 -30.50 -27.52
C ARG A 151 27.46 -30.78 -27.35
N CYS A 152 27.82 -31.99 -26.91
CA CYS A 152 29.18 -32.37 -26.54
C CYS A 152 29.79 -31.42 -25.48
N ILE A 153 28.98 -30.88 -24.57
CA ILE A 153 29.40 -30.00 -23.48
C ILE A 153 29.81 -30.87 -22.28
N PRO A 154 30.98 -30.65 -21.69
CA PRO A 154 31.37 -31.36 -20.47
C PRO A 154 30.54 -30.91 -19.26
N LEU A 155 30.17 -31.86 -18.39
CA LEU A 155 29.32 -31.63 -17.21
C LEU A 155 29.97 -30.75 -16.11
N TYR A 156 31.24 -30.38 -16.24
CA TYR A 156 31.87 -29.37 -15.36
C TYR A 156 31.61 -27.92 -15.82
N SER A 157 31.10 -27.73 -17.05
CA SER A 157 30.80 -26.41 -17.61
C SER A 157 29.58 -25.78 -16.94
N PRO A 158 29.66 -24.53 -16.43
CA PRO A 158 28.55 -23.88 -15.75
C PRO A 158 27.48 -23.31 -16.71
N VAL A 159 27.54 -23.62 -18.01
CA VAL A 159 26.73 -23.00 -19.06
C VAL A 159 25.22 -23.22 -18.92
N ALA A 160 24.81 -24.18 -18.09
CA ALA A 160 23.42 -24.35 -17.69
C ALA A 160 22.83 -23.08 -17.04
N LEU A 161 23.65 -22.28 -16.34
CA LEU A 161 23.23 -21.00 -15.76
C LEU A 161 22.84 -19.95 -16.79
N LEU A 162 23.29 -20.07 -18.04
CA LEU A 162 22.90 -19.18 -19.12
C LEU A 162 21.80 -19.82 -19.99
N LEU A 163 21.97 -21.11 -20.32
CA LEU A 163 21.12 -21.80 -21.30
C LEU A 163 19.76 -22.24 -20.74
N HIS A 164 19.52 -22.10 -19.43
CA HIS A 164 18.23 -22.47 -18.89
C HIS A 164 17.08 -21.61 -19.45
N TRP A 165 17.33 -20.38 -19.90
CA TRP A 165 16.30 -19.54 -20.55
C TRP A 165 15.78 -20.13 -21.86
N PRO A 166 16.60 -20.35 -22.91
CA PRO A 166 16.13 -20.94 -24.17
C PRO A 166 15.66 -22.40 -24.00
N LEU A 167 16.25 -23.16 -23.07
CA LEU A 167 15.79 -24.52 -22.80
C LEU A 167 14.43 -24.56 -22.12
N THR A 168 14.13 -23.60 -21.24
CA THR A 168 12.77 -23.45 -20.67
C THR A 168 11.76 -23.17 -21.77
N VAL A 169 12.11 -22.30 -22.73
CA VAL A 169 11.28 -22.04 -23.91
C VAL A 169 11.04 -23.32 -24.72
N TYR A 170 12.09 -24.07 -25.02
CA TYR A 170 11.98 -25.35 -25.73
C TYR A 170 11.06 -26.34 -25.01
N HIS A 171 11.27 -26.56 -23.71
CA HIS A 171 10.44 -27.50 -22.94
C HIS A 171 8.98 -27.05 -22.81
N ALA A 172 8.71 -25.75 -22.67
CA ALA A 172 7.35 -25.22 -22.69
C ALA A 172 6.63 -25.52 -24.01
N ILE A 173 7.34 -25.41 -25.14
CA ILE A 173 6.81 -25.73 -26.47
C ILE A 173 6.59 -27.23 -26.63
N GLN A 174 7.54 -28.07 -26.21
CA GLN A 174 7.37 -29.53 -26.23
C GLN A 174 6.16 -29.97 -25.39
N LEU A 175 5.98 -29.37 -24.21
CA LEU A 175 4.83 -29.62 -23.33
C LEU A 175 3.51 -29.21 -24.00
N ALA A 176 3.48 -28.03 -24.62
CA ALA A 176 2.30 -27.54 -25.33
C ALA A 176 1.96 -28.41 -26.55
N ALA A 177 2.97 -28.84 -27.31
CA ALA A 177 2.82 -29.74 -28.45
C ALA A 177 2.32 -31.13 -28.02
N ALA A 178 2.92 -31.73 -26.97
CA ALA A 178 2.50 -33.02 -26.44
C ALA A 178 1.05 -33.03 -25.93
N ARG A 179 0.54 -31.87 -25.50
CA ARG A 179 -0.86 -31.69 -25.08
C ARG A 179 -1.78 -31.23 -26.23
N ASN A 180 -1.30 -31.19 -27.47
CA ASN A 180 -2.02 -30.69 -28.65
C ASN A 180 -2.58 -29.26 -28.47
N LEU A 181 -1.91 -28.43 -27.67
CA LEU A 181 -2.33 -27.04 -27.40
C LEU A 181 -1.92 -26.09 -28.51
N ILE A 182 -0.85 -26.42 -29.25
CA ILE A 182 -0.34 -25.63 -30.37
C ILE A 182 -0.44 -26.44 -31.67
N PRO A 183 -0.80 -25.82 -32.81
CA PRO A 183 -0.80 -26.48 -34.12
C PRO A 183 0.62 -26.93 -34.52
N GLU A 184 0.73 -27.95 -35.38
CA GLU A 184 2.01 -28.28 -36.02
C GLU A 184 2.47 -27.07 -36.88
N PHE A 185 3.47 -26.34 -36.38
CA PHE A 185 4.06 -25.22 -37.08
C PHE A 185 5.12 -25.73 -38.06
N SER A 186 4.93 -25.49 -39.36
CA SER A 186 5.82 -26.03 -40.40
C SER A 186 6.98 -25.12 -40.75
N ASN A 187 6.90 -23.80 -40.49
CA ASN A 187 7.92 -22.84 -40.93
C ASN A 187 8.20 -21.66 -39.97
N GLU A 188 7.26 -21.26 -39.12
CA GLU A 188 7.39 -20.07 -38.26
C GLU A 188 6.79 -20.34 -36.87
N LEU A 189 7.50 -19.93 -35.82
CA LEU A 189 7.11 -20.07 -34.43
C LEU A 189 7.15 -18.71 -33.74
N ARG A 190 5.98 -18.22 -33.33
CA ARG A 190 5.79 -16.93 -32.62
C ARG A 190 5.48 -17.14 -31.15
N ILE A 191 6.26 -16.52 -30.27
CA ILE A 191 6.22 -16.65 -28.82
C ILE A 191 6.09 -15.27 -28.21
N HIS A 192 5.17 -15.09 -27.27
CA HIS A 192 5.19 -13.93 -26.38
C HIS A 192 5.83 -14.33 -25.06
N TYR A 193 6.99 -13.75 -24.75
CA TYR A 193 7.78 -14.01 -23.55
C TYR A 193 7.54 -12.90 -22.54
N LEU A 194 6.97 -13.22 -21.38
CA LEU A 194 6.51 -12.23 -20.41
C LEU A 194 7.44 -12.13 -19.20
N GLY A 195 7.71 -10.90 -18.78
CA GLY A 195 8.48 -10.59 -17.58
C GLY A 195 9.99 -10.83 -17.65
N PRO A 196 10.69 -10.51 -18.76
CA PRO A 196 12.15 -10.63 -18.80
C PRO A 196 12.80 -9.63 -17.82
N ASP A 197 13.79 -10.10 -17.08
CA ASP A 197 14.60 -9.32 -16.14
C ASP A 197 16.09 -9.54 -16.44
N LYS A 198 16.69 -10.60 -15.89
CA LYS A 198 18.10 -10.97 -16.14
C LYS A 198 18.37 -11.32 -17.60
N GLU A 199 17.37 -11.86 -18.27
CA GLU A 199 17.36 -12.24 -19.67
C GLU A 199 17.69 -11.05 -20.58
N LEU A 200 17.35 -9.82 -20.17
CA LEU A 200 17.62 -8.60 -20.94
C LEU A 200 19.12 -8.32 -21.13
N SER A 201 19.95 -8.82 -20.21
CA SER A 201 21.42 -8.75 -20.30
C SER A 201 22.03 -9.99 -20.97
N GLN A 202 21.21 -10.99 -21.30
CA GLN A 202 21.64 -12.29 -21.83
C GLN A 202 20.92 -12.66 -23.14
N LEU A 203 20.39 -11.68 -23.87
CA LEU A 203 19.60 -11.88 -25.09
C LEU A 203 20.31 -12.73 -26.15
N ALA A 204 21.65 -12.66 -26.24
CA ALA A 204 22.44 -13.47 -27.17
C ALA A 204 22.29 -14.99 -26.94
N VAL A 205 21.93 -15.42 -25.72
CA VAL A 205 21.74 -16.83 -25.38
C VAL A 205 20.50 -17.42 -26.08
N PHE A 206 19.52 -16.59 -26.44
CA PHE A 206 18.35 -17.03 -27.23
C PHE A 206 18.71 -17.49 -28.65
N GLY A 207 19.93 -17.22 -29.13
CA GLY A 207 20.44 -17.79 -30.38
C GLY A 207 20.51 -19.32 -30.37
N GLU A 208 20.51 -19.94 -29.18
CA GLU A 208 20.41 -21.40 -29.02
C GLU A 208 19.11 -21.96 -29.62
N LEU A 209 18.05 -21.16 -29.72
CA LEU A 209 16.78 -21.57 -30.33
C LEU A 209 16.93 -21.96 -31.81
N ILE A 210 17.95 -21.47 -32.51
CA ILE A 210 18.29 -21.87 -33.90
C ILE A 210 18.58 -23.37 -33.95
N ALA A 211 19.35 -23.89 -32.99
CA ALA A 211 19.68 -25.31 -32.94
C ALA A 211 18.49 -26.14 -32.45
N LEU A 212 17.71 -25.61 -31.50
CA LEU A 212 16.55 -26.28 -30.89
C LEU A 212 15.36 -26.42 -31.85
N PHE A 213 15.23 -25.51 -32.82
CA PHE A 213 14.13 -25.47 -33.80
C PHE A 213 14.65 -25.43 -35.24
N GLN A 214 15.33 -26.50 -35.67
CA GLN A 214 15.92 -26.59 -37.02
C GLN A 214 14.87 -26.41 -38.13
N GLY A 215 15.13 -25.48 -39.04
CA GLY A 215 14.28 -25.20 -40.20
C GLY A 215 13.05 -24.33 -39.89
N VAL A 216 12.92 -23.83 -38.66
CA VAL A 216 11.81 -22.97 -38.21
C VAL A 216 12.33 -21.58 -37.90
N GLN A 217 11.60 -20.56 -38.36
CA GLN A 217 11.88 -19.17 -38.03
C GLN A 217 11.23 -18.82 -36.68
N VAL A 218 12.02 -18.45 -35.67
CA VAL A 218 11.52 -18.22 -34.31
C VAL A 218 11.42 -16.72 -34.04
N HIS A 219 10.25 -16.26 -33.62
CA HIS A 219 9.96 -14.89 -33.25
C HIS A 219 9.59 -14.83 -31.76
N VAL A 220 10.31 -14.03 -31.00
CA VAL A 220 10.07 -13.85 -29.56
C VAL A 220 9.80 -12.37 -29.29
N GLU A 221 8.56 -12.07 -28.91
CA GLU A 221 8.16 -10.76 -28.43
C GLU A 221 8.34 -10.75 -26.91
N LEU A 222 9.40 -10.11 -26.42
CA LEU A 222 9.70 -9.96 -25.01
C LEU A 222 8.96 -8.76 -24.44
N VAL A 223 8.08 -8.97 -23.46
CA VAL A 223 7.19 -7.94 -22.92
C VAL A 223 7.30 -7.88 -21.41
N GLY A 224 7.64 -6.71 -20.86
CA GLY A 224 7.70 -6.55 -19.41
C GLY A 224 8.07 -5.15 -18.94
N PRO A 225 7.73 -4.81 -17.68
CA PRO A 225 8.01 -3.49 -17.10
C PRO A 225 9.49 -3.25 -16.78
N ALA A 226 10.32 -4.30 -16.72
CA ALA A 226 11.76 -4.20 -16.51
C ALA A 226 12.53 -3.79 -17.78
N ILE A 227 11.90 -3.88 -18.97
CA ILE A 227 12.49 -3.40 -20.22
C ILE A 227 12.59 -1.87 -20.16
N PRO A 228 13.79 -1.27 -20.28
CA PRO A 228 13.92 0.17 -20.26
C PRO A 228 13.19 0.83 -21.43
N GLN A 229 12.54 1.97 -21.19
CA GLN A 229 11.73 2.67 -22.20
C GLN A 229 12.52 3.01 -23.48
N TYR A 230 13.83 3.29 -23.37
CA TYR A 230 14.68 3.61 -24.54
C TYR A 230 14.98 2.40 -25.44
N ARG A 231 14.71 1.18 -24.98
CA ARG A 231 14.81 -0.07 -25.76
C ARG A 231 13.46 -0.55 -26.29
N ASP A 232 12.39 0.21 -26.04
CA ASP A 232 11.05 -0.16 -26.53
C ASP A 232 11.03 -0.22 -28.06
N GLY A 233 10.55 -1.34 -28.61
CA GLY A 233 10.50 -1.60 -30.05
C GLY A 233 11.81 -2.06 -30.68
N GLU A 234 12.91 -2.18 -29.91
CA GLU A 234 14.20 -2.68 -30.40
C GLU A 234 14.04 -4.08 -31.01
N LYS A 235 14.64 -4.27 -32.19
CA LYS A 235 14.66 -5.53 -32.93
C LYS A 235 16.07 -6.10 -32.94
N ILE A 236 16.19 -7.37 -32.62
CA ILE A 236 17.48 -8.07 -32.55
C ILE A 236 17.35 -9.36 -33.33
N ASP A 237 18.09 -9.47 -34.44
CA ASP A 237 18.13 -10.66 -35.27
C ASP A 237 19.38 -11.49 -34.95
N LEU A 238 19.17 -12.74 -34.55
CA LEU A 238 20.22 -13.69 -34.20
C LEU A 238 20.33 -14.72 -35.32
N TYR A 239 21.46 -14.67 -36.03
CA TYR A 239 21.78 -15.57 -37.15
C TYR A 239 22.80 -16.65 -36.77
N ASN A 240 23.55 -16.45 -35.68
CA ASN A 240 24.64 -17.31 -35.22
C ASN A 240 24.62 -17.46 -33.70
N TYR A 241 25.36 -18.45 -33.21
CA TYR A 241 25.60 -18.68 -31.78
C TYR A 241 26.52 -17.61 -31.16
N ALA A 242 26.50 -17.54 -29.83
CA ALA A 242 27.45 -16.74 -29.07
C ALA A 242 28.92 -17.07 -29.41
N HIS A 243 29.72 -16.05 -29.75
CA HIS A 243 31.12 -16.21 -30.14
C HIS A 243 32.10 -16.13 -28.94
N CYS A 244 33.30 -16.67 -29.12
CA CYS A 244 34.36 -16.63 -28.13
C CYS A 244 35.19 -15.33 -28.24
N ILE A 245 35.61 -14.78 -27.10
CA ILE A 245 36.41 -13.54 -27.01
C ILE A 245 37.88 -13.79 -27.38
N GLU A 246 38.45 -14.93 -27.02
CA GLU A 246 39.90 -15.19 -27.09
C GLU A 246 40.42 -15.14 -28.52
N THR A 247 41.44 -14.31 -28.77
CA THR A 247 42.02 -14.03 -30.11
C THR A 247 42.65 -15.26 -30.75
N ASP A 248 43.19 -16.18 -29.95
CA ASP A 248 43.90 -17.38 -30.41
C ASP A 248 43.14 -18.69 -30.10
N CYS A 249 41.86 -18.60 -29.72
CA CYS A 249 41.05 -19.79 -29.40
C CYS A 249 40.68 -20.52 -30.70
N ILE A 250 41.01 -21.82 -30.76
CA ILE A 250 40.83 -22.74 -31.91
C ILE A 250 39.39 -22.69 -32.47
N CYS A 251 38.43 -22.35 -31.63
CA CYS A 251 37.02 -22.21 -31.95
C CYS A 251 36.72 -21.15 -33.05
N LYS A 252 37.57 -20.11 -33.19
CA LYS A 252 37.47 -19.10 -34.25
C LYS A 252 37.93 -19.62 -35.63
N SER A 253 38.91 -20.54 -35.64
CA SER A 253 39.41 -21.15 -36.88
C SER A 253 38.45 -22.18 -37.50
N SER A 254 37.55 -22.76 -36.69
CA SER A 254 36.50 -23.68 -37.13
C SER A 254 35.22 -22.97 -37.62
N SER A 255 34.92 -21.77 -37.14
CA SER A 255 33.74 -21.00 -37.58
C SER A 255 33.90 -20.41 -38.99
N GLU A 256 35.13 -20.12 -39.43
CA GLU A 256 35.38 -19.63 -40.80
C GLU A 256 35.21 -20.72 -41.87
N ASN A 257 35.34 -22.01 -41.52
CA ASN A 257 35.21 -23.13 -42.45
C ASN A 257 33.80 -23.76 -42.49
N LEU A 258 32.88 -23.29 -41.63
CA LEU A 258 31.51 -23.80 -41.53
C LEU A 258 30.48 -22.82 -42.12
N SER A 259 30.88 -21.97 -43.08
CA SER A 259 29.97 -21.39 -44.07
C SER A 259 29.45 -22.50 -44.99
N LEU A 260 28.79 -23.49 -44.41
CA LEU A 260 28.19 -24.60 -45.14
C LEU A 260 26.94 -24.05 -45.81
N HIS A 261 27.13 -23.66 -47.07
CA HIS A 261 26.15 -23.75 -48.14
C HIS A 261 25.37 -25.08 -48.03
N VAL A 262 24.30 -25.08 -47.24
CA VAL A 262 23.19 -26.02 -47.41
C VAL A 262 22.04 -25.19 -47.95
N SER A 263 21.78 -25.38 -49.24
CA SER A 263 20.62 -24.85 -49.95
C SER A 263 19.32 -25.26 -49.21
N GLY A 264 18.78 -24.38 -48.36
CA GLY A 264 17.43 -24.54 -47.78
C GLY A 264 17.26 -23.78 -46.47
N LYS A 265 16.56 -22.63 -46.52
CA LYS A 265 16.06 -21.78 -45.41
C LYS A 265 16.97 -21.63 -44.19
N SER A 266 17.65 -20.47 -44.07
CA SER A 266 18.35 -20.09 -42.84
C SER A 266 17.35 -20.02 -41.67
N SER A 267 17.60 -20.79 -40.61
CA SER A 267 16.85 -20.68 -39.35
C SER A 267 17.30 -19.41 -38.63
N GLU A 268 16.36 -18.52 -38.35
CA GLU A 268 16.61 -17.19 -37.78
C GLU A 268 15.79 -17.02 -36.50
N VAL A 269 16.40 -16.44 -35.47
CA VAL A 269 15.70 -16.05 -34.23
C VAL A 269 15.60 -14.54 -34.20
N ARG A 270 14.38 -14.00 -34.21
CA ARG A 270 14.11 -12.56 -34.08
C ARG A 270 13.55 -12.26 -32.71
N LEU A 271 14.19 -11.37 -31.98
CA LEU A 271 13.73 -10.87 -30.69
C LEU A 271 13.23 -9.44 -30.87
N ARG A 272 12.15 -9.11 -30.16
CA ARG A 272 11.62 -7.75 -30.13
C ARG A 272 11.20 -7.37 -28.71
N LEU A 273 11.62 -6.20 -28.27
CA LEU A 273 11.42 -5.74 -26.89
C LEU A 273 10.23 -4.79 -26.78
N HIS A 274 9.39 -4.96 -25.75
CA HIS A 274 8.26 -4.09 -25.45
C HIS A 274 8.20 -3.73 -23.96
N SER A 275 8.42 -2.46 -23.67
CA SER A 275 8.32 -1.88 -22.32
C SER A 275 6.87 -1.81 -21.83
N GLY A 276 6.62 -2.30 -20.62
CA GLY A 276 5.33 -2.21 -19.94
C GLY A 276 4.60 -3.54 -19.81
N TYR A 277 3.37 -3.49 -19.28
CA TYR A 277 2.61 -4.69 -18.98
C TYR A 277 1.99 -5.31 -20.23
N TYR A 278 1.97 -6.64 -20.28
CA TYR A 278 1.42 -7.39 -21.42
C TYR A 278 -0.03 -7.00 -21.75
N HIS A 279 -0.88 -6.83 -20.74
CA HIS A 279 -2.28 -6.46 -20.94
C HIS A 279 -2.48 -5.06 -21.55
N ASP A 280 -1.53 -4.15 -21.33
CA ASP A 280 -1.56 -2.81 -21.91
C ASP A 280 -0.99 -2.82 -23.35
N ARG A 281 0.03 -3.66 -23.62
CA ARG A 281 0.76 -3.70 -24.90
C ARG A 281 0.24 -4.70 -25.93
N TYR A 282 -0.54 -5.70 -25.52
CA TYR A 282 -0.97 -6.80 -26.39
C TYR A 282 -1.63 -6.32 -27.69
N ARG A 283 -2.49 -5.29 -27.62
CA ARG A 283 -3.16 -4.77 -28.82
C ARG A 283 -2.22 -4.20 -29.85
N ASP A 284 -1.04 -3.70 -29.45
CA ASP A 284 -0.04 -3.17 -30.35
C ASP A 284 0.86 -4.26 -30.91
N ILE A 285 1.16 -5.27 -30.11
CA ILE A 285 2.02 -6.41 -30.47
C ILE A 285 1.28 -7.35 -31.43
N ALA A 286 0.01 -7.65 -31.13
CA ALA A 286 -0.79 -8.62 -31.85
C ALA A 286 -1.43 -8.09 -33.15
N LYS A 287 -1.12 -6.84 -33.57
CA LYS A 287 -1.69 -6.25 -34.81
C LYS A 287 -1.31 -7.04 -36.05
N ASP A 288 -0.05 -7.46 -36.12
CA ASP A 288 0.52 -8.12 -37.30
C ASP A 288 0.31 -9.65 -37.23
N SER A 289 0.27 -10.22 -36.03
CA SER A 289 0.05 -11.65 -35.82
C SER A 289 -0.16 -12.07 -34.36
N LEU A 290 -0.93 -13.14 -34.16
CA LEU A 290 -1.10 -13.77 -32.85
C LEU A 290 0.09 -14.70 -32.51
N PRO A 291 0.48 -14.81 -31.22
CA PRO A 291 1.45 -15.80 -30.78
C PRO A 291 0.85 -17.21 -30.81
N HIS A 292 1.71 -18.21 -30.98
CA HIS A 292 1.32 -19.61 -30.82
C HIS A 292 1.31 -20.03 -29.35
N LEU A 293 2.21 -19.45 -28.55
CA LEU A 293 2.38 -19.78 -27.14
C LEU A 293 2.82 -18.53 -26.36
N ILE A 294 2.27 -18.39 -25.16
CA ILE A 294 2.72 -17.40 -24.17
C ILE A 294 3.56 -18.11 -23.11
N ILE A 295 4.73 -17.57 -22.80
CA ILE A 295 5.65 -18.17 -21.83
C ILE A 295 6.02 -17.10 -20.80
N ALA A 296 5.89 -17.43 -19.52
CA ALA A 296 6.19 -16.53 -18.41
C ALA A 296 7.05 -17.27 -17.37
N PRO A 297 8.38 -17.26 -17.52
CA PRO A 297 9.27 -17.91 -16.57
C PRO A 297 9.37 -17.13 -15.27
N ASN A 298 9.51 -17.83 -14.14
CA ASN A 298 9.64 -17.23 -12.81
C ASN A 298 8.59 -16.14 -12.53
N ALA A 299 7.34 -16.41 -12.90
CA ALA A 299 6.30 -15.39 -13.01
C ALA A 299 5.96 -14.74 -11.67
N GLY A 300 6.07 -15.46 -10.55
CA GLY A 300 5.70 -14.94 -9.23
C GLY A 300 4.23 -14.52 -9.20
N ILE A 301 3.33 -15.31 -9.80
CA ILE A 301 1.91 -14.94 -9.97
C ILE A 301 1.25 -14.61 -8.63
N ALA A 302 1.53 -15.41 -7.61
CA ALA A 302 1.01 -15.19 -6.26
C ALA A 302 1.62 -13.95 -5.57
N ALA A 303 2.75 -13.43 -6.07
CA ALA A 303 3.46 -12.30 -5.50
C ALA A 303 3.13 -10.95 -6.16
N PHE A 304 2.66 -10.94 -7.42
CA PHE A 304 2.42 -9.69 -8.16
C PHE A 304 0.98 -9.58 -8.68
N MET A 305 0.21 -8.65 -8.12
CA MET A 305 -1.18 -8.37 -8.52
C MET A 305 -1.33 -7.90 -9.98
N SER A 306 -0.27 -7.37 -10.59
CA SER A 306 -0.27 -6.99 -12.02
C SER A 306 -0.55 -8.17 -12.97
N TRP A 307 -0.39 -9.42 -12.51
CA TRP A 307 -0.71 -10.61 -13.31
C TRP A 307 -2.20 -10.80 -13.53
N LEU A 308 -3.09 -10.27 -12.68
CA LEU A 308 -4.54 -10.48 -12.79
C LEU A 308 -5.07 -10.10 -14.17
N ARG A 309 -4.86 -8.85 -14.58
CA ARG A 309 -5.27 -8.36 -15.92
C ARG A 309 -4.61 -9.12 -17.07
N THR A 310 -3.37 -9.56 -16.87
CA THR A 310 -2.64 -10.36 -17.85
C THR A 310 -3.27 -11.76 -18.00
N ILE A 311 -3.62 -12.42 -16.90
CA ILE A 311 -4.28 -13.74 -16.91
C ILE A 311 -5.69 -13.64 -17.50
N GLU A 312 -6.45 -12.60 -17.15
CA GLU A 312 -7.76 -12.32 -17.74
C GLU A 312 -7.67 -12.10 -19.25
N LEU A 313 -6.67 -11.34 -19.70
CA LEU A 313 -6.40 -11.17 -21.12
C LEU A 313 -6.05 -12.50 -21.78
N ILE A 314 -5.12 -13.28 -21.21
CA ILE A 314 -4.70 -14.59 -21.74
C ILE A 314 -5.90 -15.54 -21.89
N LYS A 315 -6.78 -15.57 -20.88
CA LYS A 315 -8.05 -16.31 -20.92
C LYS A 315 -8.95 -15.81 -22.06
N THR A 316 -9.08 -14.50 -22.20
CA THR A 316 -9.95 -13.86 -23.22
C THR A 316 -9.48 -14.13 -24.64
N ILE A 317 -8.17 -14.08 -24.88
CA ILE A 317 -7.58 -14.33 -26.22
C ILE A 317 -7.46 -15.83 -26.53
N ASN A 318 -7.66 -16.69 -25.52
CA ASN A 318 -7.66 -18.14 -25.63
C ASN A 318 -6.38 -18.70 -26.27
N ILE A 319 -5.24 -18.13 -25.91
CA ILE A 319 -3.92 -18.59 -26.35
C ILE A 319 -3.31 -19.44 -25.23
N PRO A 320 -2.72 -20.62 -25.53
CA PRO A 320 -2.02 -21.41 -24.53
C PRO A 320 -0.93 -20.61 -23.84
N ALA A 321 -0.83 -20.74 -22.52
CA ALA A 321 0.19 -20.10 -21.71
C ALA A 321 0.87 -21.09 -20.77
N VAL A 322 2.20 -20.99 -20.64
CA VAL A 322 3.02 -21.79 -19.73
C VAL A 322 3.72 -20.85 -18.75
N PHE A 323 3.53 -21.12 -17.46
CA PHE A 323 4.13 -20.38 -16.36
C PHE A 323 5.10 -21.30 -15.60
N SER A 324 6.22 -20.75 -15.14
CA SER A 324 7.09 -21.41 -14.16
C SER A 324 7.34 -20.50 -12.96
N ASP A 325 7.79 -21.06 -11.84
CA ASP A 325 8.08 -20.32 -10.61
C ASP A 325 9.31 -20.89 -9.88
N TYR A 326 9.82 -20.15 -8.89
CA TYR A 326 11.09 -20.42 -8.22
C TYR A 326 11.12 -21.72 -7.42
N CYS A 327 9.96 -22.20 -6.97
CA CYS A 327 9.83 -23.46 -6.25
C CYS A 327 8.45 -24.09 -6.46
N GLU A 328 8.35 -25.37 -6.11
CA GLU A 328 7.10 -26.14 -6.21
C GLU A 328 5.94 -25.48 -5.44
N GLU A 329 6.25 -24.85 -4.30
CA GLU A 329 5.23 -24.14 -3.52
C GLU A 329 4.71 -22.88 -4.21
N ALA A 330 5.60 -22.10 -4.81
CA ALA A 330 5.20 -20.92 -5.57
C ALA A 330 4.35 -21.31 -6.79
N CYS A 331 4.67 -22.44 -7.45
CA CYS A 331 3.85 -23.01 -8.52
C CYS A 331 2.45 -23.43 -8.03
N HIS A 332 2.35 -24.04 -6.85
CA HIS A 332 1.05 -24.41 -6.26
C HIS A 332 0.17 -23.18 -6.02
N LEU A 333 0.74 -22.14 -5.41
CA LEU A 333 0.05 -20.87 -5.15
C LEU A 333 -0.37 -20.18 -6.46
N ALA A 334 0.53 -20.14 -7.45
CA ALA A 334 0.24 -19.61 -8.77
C ALA A 334 -0.94 -20.33 -9.45
N ALA A 335 -0.99 -21.67 -9.35
CA ALA A 335 -2.10 -22.47 -9.90
C ALA A 335 -3.44 -22.14 -9.21
N CYS A 336 -3.44 -21.98 -7.89
CA CYS A 336 -4.61 -21.52 -7.14
C CYS A 336 -5.09 -20.15 -7.65
N CYS A 337 -4.19 -19.17 -7.80
CA CYS A 337 -4.52 -17.85 -8.33
C CYS A 337 -5.14 -17.91 -9.74
N ILE A 338 -4.53 -18.67 -10.66
CA ILE A 338 -5.05 -18.83 -12.03
C ILE A 338 -6.44 -19.48 -12.01
N SER A 339 -6.66 -20.49 -11.17
CA SER A 339 -7.94 -21.20 -11.10
C SER A 339 -9.10 -20.30 -10.64
N SER A 340 -8.84 -19.42 -9.68
CA SER A 340 -9.83 -18.44 -9.19
C SER A 340 -10.22 -17.42 -10.28
N VAL A 341 -9.28 -16.99 -11.11
CA VAL A 341 -9.54 -16.03 -12.20
C VAL A 341 -10.25 -16.70 -13.39
N THR A 342 -9.95 -17.97 -13.66
CA THR A 342 -10.47 -18.68 -14.83
C THR A 342 -11.86 -19.29 -14.65
N SER A 343 -12.31 -19.54 -13.42
CA SER A 343 -13.61 -20.17 -13.12
C SER A 343 -14.83 -19.21 -13.09
N CYS A 344 -14.64 -17.90 -13.18
CA CYS A 344 -15.70 -16.91 -12.91
C CYS A 344 -16.72 -16.56 -14.04
N LEU A 345 -16.81 -17.23 -15.20
CA LEU A 345 -17.79 -16.80 -16.23
C LEU A 345 -18.41 -17.95 -17.07
N GLY A 346 -19.63 -18.32 -16.68
CA GLY A 346 -20.67 -18.90 -17.54
C GLY A 346 -22.00 -18.20 -17.26
N LEU A 347 -22.26 -17.09 -17.98
CA LEU A 347 -23.45 -16.21 -17.99
C LEU A 347 -23.59 -15.14 -16.88
N GLY A 348 -23.05 -13.94 -17.17
CA GLY A 348 -23.81 -12.68 -17.15
C GLY A 348 -23.94 -11.86 -15.86
N LEU A 349 -23.27 -10.67 -15.88
CA LEU A 349 -23.47 -9.46 -15.05
C LEU A 349 -22.88 -9.47 -13.62
N ASN A 350 -22.19 -8.44 -13.10
CA ASN A 350 -21.43 -7.30 -13.65
C ASN A 350 -20.83 -6.51 -12.44
N PHE A 351 -19.63 -5.93 -12.62
CA PHE A 351 -18.95 -4.85 -11.85
C PHE A 351 -18.62 -5.10 -10.36
N GLY A 352 -17.44 -4.76 -9.83
CA GLY A 352 -16.32 -3.88 -10.20
C GLY A 352 -15.68 -3.41 -8.87
N GLU A 353 -14.42 -2.99 -8.69
CA GLU A 353 -13.29 -2.66 -9.56
C GLU A 353 -12.13 -2.19 -8.59
N SER A 354 -10.83 -2.08 -8.96
CA SER A 354 -10.05 -0.82 -9.20
C SER A 354 -8.58 -0.96 -8.71
N LEU A 355 -7.56 -0.11 -8.89
CA LEU A 355 -7.17 1.07 -9.71
C LEU A 355 -5.61 1.16 -9.63
N LYS A 356 -4.96 1.85 -10.58
CA LYS A 356 -3.51 2.18 -10.53
C LYS A 356 -3.25 3.36 -9.59
N VAL A 357 -2.16 3.34 -8.81
CA VAL A 357 -1.52 4.52 -8.19
C VAL A 357 -0.34 5.03 -9.03
N PRO A 358 0.02 6.33 -8.97
CA PRO A 358 0.89 6.98 -9.95
C PRO A 358 2.39 7.08 -9.58
N PHE A 359 2.89 6.45 -8.51
CA PHE A 359 4.30 6.56 -8.09
C PHE A 359 4.91 5.23 -7.63
N ARG A 360 6.25 5.14 -7.67
CA ARG A 360 7.01 4.01 -7.09
C ARG A 360 7.15 4.22 -5.59
N VAL A 361 7.22 3.12 -4.81
CA VAL A 361 7.39 3.13 -3.35
C VAL A 361 8.60 3.96 -2.89
N ASN A 362 9.63 4.07 -3.73
CA ASN A 362 10.83 4.87 -3.46
C ASN A 362 10.62 6.40 -3.54
N ASP A 363 9.53 6.87 -4.15
CA ASP A 363 9.26 8.30 -4.35
C ASP A 363 8.44 8.93 -3.19
N VAL A 364 7.90 8.10 -2.29
CA VAL A 364 7.01 8.52 -1.17
C VAL A 364 7.75 8.53 0.19
N LEU A 365 8.89 7.85 0.29
CA LEU A 365 9.61 7.63 1.54
C LEU A 365 10.44 8.81 2.11
N PRO A 366 10.69 9.93 1.40
CA PRO A 366 11.22 11.15 2.02
C PRO A 366 10.23 11.90 2.93
N ALA A 367 8.97 11.46 3.04
CA ALA A 367 7.90 12.15 3.78
C ALA A 367 7.74 11.74 5.26
N LEU A 368 8.68 10.97 5.82
CA LEU A 368 8.66 10.52 7.23
C LEU A 368 9.90 11.01 8.02
N PRO A 369 9.75 11.30 9.34
CA PRO A 369 10.85 11.66 10.23
C PRO A 369 12.07 10.74 10.12
N ARG A 370 13.29 11.29 10.21
CA ARG A 370 14.57 10.57 10.02
C ARG A 370 14.78 9.34 10.93
N GLN A 371 14.09 9.25 12.07
CA GLN A 371 14.15 8.07 12.96
C GLN A 371 13.34 6.87 12.41
N ILE A 372 12.47 7.08 11.42
CA ILE A 372 11.67 6.05 10.74
C ILE A 372 12.36 5.56 9.47
N SER A 373 13.09 6.41 8.75
CA SER A 373 13.69 6.03 7.46
C SER A 373 14.85 5.04 7.60
N TRP A 374 15.69 5.16 8.64
CA TRP A 374 16.90 4.34 8.79
C TRP A 374 16.67 2.88 9.23
N PRO A 375 15.68 2.54 10.09
CA PRO A 375 15.33 1.16 10.41
C PRO A 375 14.48 0.47 9.33
N VAL A 376 13.68 1.24 8.57
CA VAL A 376 12.89 0.75 7.42
C VAL A 376 13.80 0.45 6.22
N LEU A 377 14.84 1.26 6.00
CA LEU A 377 15.89 1.03 5.00
C LEU A 377 16.64 -0.31 5.16
N ASN A 378 16.60 -0.93 6.34
CA ASN A 378 17.40 -2.11 6.67
C ASN A 378 16.58 -3.37 7.03
N ASN A 379 15.23 -3.34 6.95
CA ASN A 379 14.38 -4.47 7.35
C ASN A 379 13.33 -4.92 6.33
N LEU A 380 13.27 -4.33 5.13
CA LEU A 380 12.32 -4.74 4.09
C LEU A 380 13.08 -5.29 2.88
N HIS A 381 12.93 -6.59 2.61
CA HIS A 381 13.63 -7.27 1.51
C HIS A 381 12.70 -7.92 0.47
N SER A 382 11.37 -7.98 0.68
CA SER A 382 10.43 -8.53 -0.32
C SER A 382 8.95 -8.25 0.00
N ALA A 383 8.09 -8.26 -1.03
CA ALA A 383 6.62 -8.23 -0.90
C ALA A 383 6.01 -9.45 -0.19
N VAL A 384 6.80 -10.50 0.07
CA VAL A 384 6.42 -11.64 0.92
C VAL A 384 6.16 -11.19 2.37
N ASP A 385 6.68 -10.04 2.78
CA ASP A 385 6.50 -9.50 4.13
C ASP A 385 5.09 -8.89 4.36
N LEU A 386 4.16 -8.95 3.38
CA LEU A 386 2.89 -8.20 3.39
C LEU A 386 1.56 -8.95 3.09
N LEU A 387 1.49 -10.29 2.91
CA LEU A 387 0.24 -10.95 2.46
C LEU A 387 -0.36 -12.00 3.45
N PRO A 388 -1.69 -12.00 3.71
CA PRO A 388 -2.44 -13.09 4.35
C PRO A 388 -3.16 -14.05 3.38
N SER A 389 -3.50 -15.27 3.87
CA SER A 389 -4.13 -16.41 3.16
C SER A 389 -5.68 -16.39 3.11
N PHE A 390 -6.27 -17.01 2.07
CA PHE A 390 -7.68 -16.97 1.61
C PHE A 390 -8.73 -17.77 2.44
N VAL A 391 -10.03 -17.38 2.40
CA VAL A 391 -11.21 -18.06 3.02
C VAL A 391 -12.39 -18.12 2.01
N GLY A 392 -13.10 -19.27 1.88
CA GLY A 392 -14.03 -19.65 0.77
C GLY A 392 -15.49 -19.10 0.74
N SER A 393 -16.41 -19.73 -0.04
CA SER A 393 -17.75 -19.19 -0.44
C SER A 393 -19.01 -20.01 -0.04
N VAL A 394 -20.20 -19.36 0.02
CA VAL A 394 -21.54 -19.91 0.42
C VAL A 394 -22.60 -19.71 -0.70
N SER A 395 -23.57 -20.63 -0.83
CA SER A 395 -24.59 -20.72 -1.91
C SER A 395 -26.01 -20.26 -1.48
N PRO A 396 -26.86 -19.70 -2.39
CA PRO A 396 -28.07 -18.93 -2.06
C PRO A 396 -29.35 -19.70 -1.64
N THR A 397 -29.31 -21.02 -1.49
CA THR A 397 -30.49 -21.75 -0.94
C THR A 397 -30.48 -21.66 0.58
N ASN A 398 -31.61 -21.27 1.18
CA ASN A 398 -31.86 -20.96 2.60
C ASN A 398 -31.58 -22.13 3.58
N GLY A 399 -30.37 -22.69 3.54
CA GLY A 399 -29.93 -23.84 4.31
C GLY A 399 -28.72 -23.48 5.18
N SER A 400 -28.70 -24.00 6.39
CA SER A 400 -27.51 -24.03 7.24
C SER A 400 -26.49 -24.99 6.61
N ILE A 401 -25.30 -24.49 6.30
CA ILE A 401 -24.19 -25.32 5.83
C ILE A 401 -23.29 -25.59 7.03
N GLU A 402 -23.21 -26.86 7.42
CA GLU A 402 -22.22 -27.34 8.36
C GLU A 402 -20.99 -27.80 7.58
N TRP A 403 -19.81 -27.30 7.94
CA TRP A 403 -18.57 -27.83 7.41
C TRP A 403 -17.51 -27.93 8.51
N LYS A 404 -16.55 -28.81 8.27
CA LYS A 404 -15.40 -29.01 9.15
C LYS A 404 -14.14 -28.62 8.37
N GLY A 405 -13.66 -27.40 8.64
CA GLY A 405 -12.41 -26.87 8.12
C GLY A 405 -11.33 -26.93 9.19
N ALA A 406 -10.07 -27.10 8.80
CA ALA A 406 -9.02 -27.52 9.73
C ALA A 406 -8.65 -26.49 10.83
N CYS A 407 -9.09 -25.22 10.70
CA CYS A 407 -8.93 -24.19 11.74
C CYS A 407 -10.15 -23.97 12.65
N PHE A 408 -11.30 -24.60 12.37
CA PHE A 408 -12.51 -24.34 13.12
C PHE A 408 -13.34 -25.61 13.31
N PHE A 409 -13.32 -26.12 14.53
CA PHE A 409 -14.16 -27.25 14.93
C PHE A 409 -15.54 -26.72 15.36
N ASP A 410 -16.59 -27.29 14.76
CA ASP A 410 -18.01 -26.98 14.99
C ASP A 410 -18.42 -25.54 14.65
N ASN A 411 -18.23 -25.16 13.38
CA ASN A 411 -18.76 -23.92 12.82
C ASN A 411 -20.16 -24.13 12.23
N GLU A 412 -21.02 -23.15 12.49
CA GLU A 412 -22.34 -23.05 11.89
C GLU A 412 -22.43 -21.70 11.17
N ALA A 413 -22.80 -21.71 9.89
CA ALA A 413 -23.09 -20.50 9.13
C ALA A 413 -24.55 -20.50 8.69
N ARG A 414 -25.24 -19.39 8.95
CA ARG A 414 -26.62 -19.18 8.52
C ARG A 414 -26.76 -17.84 7.83
N LEU A 415 -27.33 -17.83 6.63
CA LEU A 415 -27.61 -16.62 5.87
C LEU A 415 -29.09 -16.26 6.04
N GLU A 416 -29.40 -15.08 6.55
CA GLU A 416 -30.77 -14.54 6.64
C GLU A 416 -30.97 -13.41 5.63
N PHE A 417 -31.91 -13.57 4.71
CA PHE A 417 -32.24 -12.52 3.74
C PHE A 417 -33.16 -11.47 4.38
N THR A 418 -32.72 -10.21 4.40
CA THR A 418 -33.56 -9.06 4.78
C THR A 418 -34.45 -8.69 3.60
N GLY A 419 -35.76 -8.87 3.75
CA GLY A 419 -36.74 -8.55 2.70
C GLY A 419 -36.87 -7.03 2.50
N GLY A 420 -36.47 -6.54 1.33
CA GLY A 420 -36.78 -5.19 0.87
C GLY A 420 -38.00 -5.19 -0.06
N ASP A 421 -38.94 -4.27 0.13
CA ASP A 421 -40.22 -4.13 -0.59
C ASP A 421 -40.12 -3.94 -2.13
N ARG A 422 -38.92 -4.01 -2.72
CA ARG A 422 -38.67 -3.84 -4.16
C ARG A 422 -37.80 -4.93 -4.79
N GLY A 423 -37.63 -6.07 -4.11
CA GLY A 423 -36.94 -7.25 -4.69
C GLY A 423 -35.41 -7.20 -4.69
N LEU A 424 -34.81 -6.19 -4.05
CA LEU A 424 -33.39 -6.17 -3.68
C LEU A 424 -33.31 -6.30 -2.15
N GLY A 425 -33.23 -7.54 -1.67
CA GLY A 425 -32.96 -7.84 -0.27
C GLY A 425 -31.49 -8.23 -0.09
N GLY A 426 -30.82 -7.64 0.90
CA GLY A 426 -29.52 -8.10 1.39
C GLY A 426 -29.62 -9.41 2.17
N GLY A 427 -28.49 -10.02 2.50
CA GLY A 427 -28.42 -11.21 3.34
C GLY A 427 -27.39 -11.04 4.45
N ILE A 428 -27.77 -11.34 5.70
CA ILE A 428 -26.89 -11.33 6.86
C ILE A 428 -26.34 -12.74 7.07
N LEU A 429 -25.03 -12.90 6.95
CA LEU A 429 -24.34 -14.17 7.20
C LEU A 429 -23.90 -14.23 8.67
N HIS A 430 -24.61 -15.01 9.47
CA HIS A 430 -24.28 -15.32 10.85
C HIS A 430 -23.25 -16.45 10.89
N LEU A 431 -22.07 -16.17 11.44
CA LEU A 431 -20.99 -17.14 11.64
C LEU A 431 -20.79 -17.34 13.14
N LYS A 432 -20.98 -18.57 13.63
CA LYS A 432 -20.71 -18.92 15.03
C LYS A 432 -19.44 -19.74 15.12
N VAL A 433 -18.39 -19.15 15.70
CA VAL A 433 -17.08 -19.78 15.89
C VAL A 433 -16.75 -19.87 17.37
N LYS A 434 -16.63 -21.08 17.93
CA LYS A 434 -16.51 -21.29 19.38
C LYS A 434 -15.11 -21.08 19.97
N GLN A 435 -14.05 -20.90 19.19
CA GLN A 435 -12.69 -20.55 19.68
C GLN A 435 -11.81 -19.89 18.60
N HIS A 436 -11.15 -18.77 18.95
CA HIS A 436 -10.18 -17.99 18.14
C HIS A 436 -10.71 -17.43 16.81
N GLY A 437 -11.63 -16.45 16.88
CA GLY A 437 -12.23 -15.82 15.71
C GLY A 437 -11.27 -14.95 14.88
N ILE A 438 -11.49 -14.96 13.56
CA ILE A 438 -11.06 -13.92 12.62
C ILE A 438 -12.35 -13.32 12.04
N SER A 439 -12.51 -12.00 12.13
CA SER A 439 -13.60 -11.30 11.45
C SER A 439 -13.36 -11.33 9.94
N VAL A 440 -14.24 -12.00 9.20
CA VAL A 440 -14.28 -11.98 7.74
C VAL A 440 -15.40 -11.02 7.34
N PHE A 441 -15.05 -9.90 6.72
CA PHE A 441 -16.01 -8.92 6.23
C PHE A 441 -16.34 -9.20 4.76
N LEU A 442 -17.64 -9.26 4.45
CA LEU A 442 -18.13 -9.31 3.07
C LEU A 442 -18.53 -7.88 2.69
N MET A 443 -17.69 -7.19 1.91
CA MET A 443 -17.98 -5.80 1.49
C MET A 443 -18.79 -5.78 0.18
N PRO A 444 -19.81 -4.90 0.04
CA PRO A 444 -20.57 -4.77 -1.19
C PRO A 444 -19.75 -4.21 -2.36
N SER A 445 -20.19 -4.47 -3.59
CA SER A 445 -19.60 -3.97 -4.84
C SER A 445 -19.58 -2.44 -4.90
N GLY A 446 -18.44 -1.83 -4.53
CA GLY A 446 -18.24 -0.37 -4.58
C GLY A 446 -16.76 0.09 -4.58
N MET A 447 -15.79 -0.83 -4.49
CA MET A 447 -14.35 -0.55 -4.37
C MET A 447 -13.75 0.26 -5.55
N LEU A 448 -14.47 0.42 -6.66
CA LEU A 448 -14.05 1.35 -7.70
C LEU A 448 -13.98 2.79 -7.24
N GLY A 449 -15.01 3.22 -6.53
CA GLY A 449 -15.08 4.58 -6.00
C GLY A 449 -13.92 4.85 -5.06
N THR A 450 -13.65 3.94 -4.11
CA THR A 450 -12.63 4.10 -3.07
C THR A 450 -11.20 4.22 -3.62
N LEU A 451 -10.87 3.47 -4.67
CA LEU A 451 -9.52 3.49 -5.22
C LEU A 451 -9.35 4.54 -6.32
N LEU A 452 -10.45 4.98 -6.99
CA LEU A 452 -10.54 6.28 -7.70
C LEU A 452 -10.32 7.46 -6.75
N SER A 453 -10.86 7.41 -5.52
CA SER A 453 -10.68 8.47 -4.52
C SER A 453 -9.23 8.66 -4.09
N LEU A 454 -8.37 7.63 -4.15
CA LEU A 454 -6.93 7.78 -3.87
C LEU A 454 -6.22 8.70 -4.88
N VAL A 455 -6.71 8.79 -6.11
CA VAL A 455 -6.19 9.73 -7.13
C VAL A 455 -6.52 11.17 -6.78
N ASP A 456 -7.69 11.42 -6.18
CA ASP A 456 -8.12 12.75 -5.73
C ASP A 456 -7.42 13.16 -4.40
N VAL A 457 -7.04 12.19 -3.56
CA VAL A 457 -6.46 12.44 -2.23
C VAL A 457 -4.93 12.62 -2.23
N LEU A 458 -4.18 11.86 -3.04
CA LEU A 458 -2.71 11.95 -3.06
C LEU A 458 -2.14 13.34 -3.41
N PRO A 459 -2.70 14.09 -4.38
CA PRO A 459 -2.26 15.45 -4.71
C PRO A 459 -2.35 16.45 -3.55
N LEU A 460 -3.27 16.22 -2.59
CA LEU A 460 -3.56 17.14 -1.48
C LEU A 460 -2.35 17.41 -0.60
N PHE A 461 -1.46 16.43 -0.45
CA PHE A 461 -0.29 16.52 0.44
C PHE A 461 0.93 17.22 -0.19
N SER A 462 0.84 17.59 -1.47
CA SER A 462 1.95 18.23 -2.18
C SER A 462 2.15 19.68 -1.72
N ASN A 463 3.38 20.05 -1.33
CA ASN A 463 3.75 21.43 -0.97
C ASN A 463 4.06 22.30 -2.21
N THR A 464 3.19 22.26 -3.22
CA THR A 464 3.35 23.00 -4.48
C THR A 464 2.06 23.75 -4.81
N VAL A 465 2.11 24.66 -5.79
CA VAL A 465 0.92 25.33 -6.32
C VAL A 465 -0.08 24.30 -6.88
N TRP A 466 0.41 23.19 -7.44
CA TRP A 466 -0.45 22.08 -7.88
C TRP A 466 -1.19 21.43 -6.70
N GLY A 467 -0.49 21.12 -5.61
CA GLY A 467 -1.12 20.58 -4.40
C GLY A 467 -2.12 21.55 -3.79
N GLN A 468 -1.80 22.85 -3.75
CA GLN A 468 -2.72 23.89 -3.30
C GLN A 468 -4.01 23.93 -4.15
N ASN A 469 -3.87 23.91 -5.48
CA ASN A 469 -5.02 23.88 -6.38
C ASN A 469 -5.82 22.58 -6.21
N ALA A 470 -5.17 21.45 -5.96
CA ALA A 470 -5.86 20.19 -5.70
C ALA A 470 -6.68 20.23 -4.41
N ASN A 471 -6.18 20.86 -3.34
CA ASN A 471 -6.95 21.08 -2.11
C ASN A 471 -8.19 21.92 -2.38
N LEU A 472 -8.06 23.04 -3.10
CA LEU A 472 -9.18 23.92 -3.44
C LEU A 472 -10.21 23.22 -4.33
N GLU A 473 -9.77 22.49 -5.36
CA GLU A 473 -10.65 21.71 -6.23
C GLU A 473 -11.39 20.61 -5.46
N PHE A 474 -10.69 19.93 -4.54
CA PHE A 474 -11.27 18.88 -3.70
C PHE A 474 -12.36 19.44 -2.79
N LEU A 475 -12.05 20.48 -2.02
CA LEU A 475 -13.00 21.14 -1.12
C LEU A 475 -14.22 21.68 -1.90
N LYS A 476 -14.00 22.26 -3.08
CA LYS A 476 -15.07 22.73 -3.96
C LYS A 476 -15.94 21.58 -4.48
N LYS A 477 -15.33 20.49 -4.93
CA LYS A 477 -16.03 19.33 -5.50
C LYS A 477 -16.84 18.58 -4.46
N HIS A 478 -16.30 18.41 -3.25
CA HIS A 478 -16.86 17.53 -2.23
C HIS A 478 -17.65 18.27 -1.13
N MET A 479 -17.41 19.56 -0.94
CA MET A 479 -18.07 20.38 0.10
C MET A 479 -18.74 21.64 -0.44
N GLY A 480 -18.56 21.97 -1.72
CA GLY A 480 -19.03 23.23 -2.28
C GLY A 480 -18.25 24.47 -1.80
N ALA A 481 -17.15 24.29 -1.06
CA ALA A 481 -16.35 25.38 -0.54
C ALA A 481 -15.66 26.16 -1.66
N THR A 482 -15.81 27.48 -1.69
CA THR A 482 -15.33 28.29 -2.82
C THR A 482 -13.91 28.78 -2.63
N PHE A 483 -13.53 29.17 -1.40
CA PHE A 483 -12.25 29.78 -1.06
C PHE A 483 -11.83 30.80 -2.13
N GLU A 484 -12.62 31.87 -2.32
CA GLU A 484 -12.33 32.89 -3.32
C GLU A 484 -11.06 33.69 -2.95
N LYS A 485 -10.27 34.13 -3.93
CA LYS A 485 -9.08 34.95 -3.65
C LYS A 485 -9.47 36.33 -3.13
N ARG A 486 -8.81 36.76 -2.04
CA ARG A 486 -8.99 38.07 -1.43
C ARG A 486 -8.22 39.18 -2.12
N SER A 487 -8.76 40.38 -1.99
CA SER A 487 -8.04 41.60 -2.33
C SER A 487 -6.84 41.82 -1.39
N ARG A 488 -5.72 42.34 -1.92
CA ARG A 488 -4.55 42.67 -1.09
C ARG A 488 -4.83 43.92 -0.24
N PRO A 489 -4.25 44.05 0.97
CA PRO A 489 -3.26 43.15 1.59
C PRO A 489 -3.88 41.91 2.26
N TRP A 490 -3.20 40.77 2.17
CA TRP A 490 -3.62 39.49 2.79
C TRP A 490 -3.22 39.36 4.27
N ARG A 491 -2.78 40.46 4.87
CA ARG A 491 -2.32 40.55 6.26
C ARG A 491 -2.92 41.80 6.88
N ALA A 492 -3.58 41.63 8.02
CA ALA A 492 -4.03 42.75 8.84
C ALA A 492 -2.89 43.26 9.74
N THR A 493 -2.88 44.57 10.01
CA THR A 493 -2.06 45.17 11.07
C THR A 493 -2.90 45.19 12.34
N ILE A 494 -2.72 44.16 13.16
CA ILE A 494 -3.50 43.93 14.36
C ILE A 494 -2.94 44.79 15.49
N ASN A 495 -3.82 45.43 16.25
CA ASN A 495 -3.48 46.04 17.52
C ASN A 495 -3.80 45.03 18.65
N PRO A 496 -2.80 44.48 19.37
CA PRO A 496 -3.02 43.50 20.45
C PRO A 496 -3.93 44.01 21.58
N ASP A 497 -4.03 45.33 21.76
CA ASP A 497 -4.92 45.91 22.76
C ASP A 497 -6.41 45.65 22.46
N ASP A 498 -6.78 45.53 21.18
CA ASP A 498 -8.14 45.27 20.74
C ASP A 498 -8.53 43.78 20.79
N VAL A 499 -7.56 42.89 21.03
CA VAL A 499 -7.77 41.44 21.20
C VAL A 499 -7.98 41.14 22.68
N HIS A 500 -8.92 40.25 22.99
CA HIS A 500 -9.34 39.97 24.36
C HIS A 500 -9.17 38.49 24.72
N SER A 501 -9.09 38.20 26.02
CA SER A 501 -9.11 36.83 26.52
C SER A 501 -10.40 36.12 26.08
N GLY A 502 -10.24 34.92 25.52
CA GLY A 502 -11.32 34.12 24.98
C GLY A 502 -11.69 34.45 23.54
N ASP A 503 -11.03 35.40 22.86
CA ASP A 503 -11.23 35.55 21.42
C ASP A 503 -10.68 34.29 20.69
N PHE A 504 -11.48 33.74 19.78
CA PHE A 504 -11.23 32.46 19.13
C PHE A 504 -10.51 32.64 17.80
N LEU A 505 -9.53 31.79 17.51
CA LEU A 505 -8.82 31.76 16.24
C LEU A 505 -9.21 30.49 15.47
N ALA A 506 -9.75 30.65 14.27
CA ALA A 506 -10.00 29.57 13.34
C ALA A 506 -8.95 29.62 12.22
N LEU A 507 -8.26 28.50 11.99
CA LEU A 507 -7.21 28.36 11.01
C LEU A 507 -7.59 27.35 9.95
N SER A 508 -7.23 27.64 8.71
CA SER A 508 -7.33 26.72 7.59
C SER A 508 -5.99 26.74 6.88
N LYS A 509 -5.42 25.59 6.57
CA LYS A 509 -4.24 25.39 5.73
C LYS A 509 -4.70 24.69 4.46
N ILE A 510 -4.09 25.03 3.33
CA ILE A 510 -4.50 24.53 2.01
C ILE A 510 -3.33 24.05 1.15
N ARG A 511 -2.13 23.94 1.72
CA ARG A 511 -0.94 23.48 1.00
C ARG A 511 -0.05 22.58 1.85
N GLY A 512 0.65 21.65 1.21
CA GLY A 512 1.61 20.78 1.87
C GLY A 512 0.96 19.73 2.77
N ARG A 513 1.78 19.07 3.59
CA ARG A 513 1.35 17.96 4.46
C ARG A 513 0.15 18.33 5.33
N TRP A 514 0.23 19.48 6.00
CA TRP A 514 -0.82 19.96 6.89
C TRP A 514 -2.07 20.40 6.14
N GLY A 515 -1.92 21.06 4.98
CA GLY A 515 -3.08 21.39 4.14
C GLY A 515 -3.84 20.15 3.66
N GLY A 516 -3.12 19.08 3.27
CA GLY A 516 -3.76 17.83 2.86
C GLY A 516 -4.49 17.13 4.00
N PHE A 517 -3.92 17.10 5.21
CA PHE A 517 -4.57 16.54 6.39
C PHE A 517 -5.84 17.31 6.75
N GLU A 518 -5.73 18.64 6.86
CA GLU A 518 -6.86 19.49 7.18
C GLU A 518 -7.96 19.43 6.10
N THR A 519 -7.61 19.26 4.82
CA THR A 519 -8.63 19.11 3.76
C THR A 519 -9.48 17.86 3.94
N LEU A 520 -8.89 16.75 4.41
CA LEU A 520 -9.65 15.54 4.73
C LEU A 520 -10.47 15.71 6.01
N GLU A 521 -9.91 16.37 7.03
CA GLU A 521 -10.63 16.73 8.26
C GLU A 521 -11.86 17.59 7.96
N LYS A 522 -11.68 18.64 7.14
CA LYS A 522 -12.77 19.51 6.66
C LYS A 522 -13.86 18.72 5.96
N TRP A 523 -13.47 17.74 5.15
CA TRP A 523 -14.41 16.89 4.42
C TRP A 523 -15.21 15.94 5.31
N VAL A 524 -14.62 15.40 6.37
CA VAL A 524 -15.34 14.48 7.28
C VAL A 524 -16.16 15.23 8.34
N THR A 525 -15.73 16.43 8.76
CA THR A 525 -16.41 17.23 9.80
C THR A 525 -17.38 18.28 9.26
N GLY A 526 -17.26 18.63 7.97
CA GLY A 526 -17.95 19.79 7.41
C GLY A 526 -17.40 21.14 7.87
N ALA A 527 -16.35 21.16 8.71
CA ALA A 527 -15.66 22.38 9.07
C ALA A 527 -14.89 22.93 7.87
N PHE A 528 -14.82 24.25 7.72
CA PHE A 528 -13.98 24.88 6.69
C PHE A 528 -12.63 25.37 7.26
N ALA A 529 -12.49 25.29 8.58
CA ALA A 529 -11.25 25.41 9.33
C ALA A 529 -10.77 23.99 9.74
N GLY A 530 -9.45 23.80 9.81
CA GLY A 530 -8.83 22.53 10.21
C GLY A 530 -7.96 22.65 11.47
N HIS A 531 -7.82 23.84 12.05
CA HIS A 531 -7.15 24.02 13.33
C HIS A 531 -7.71 25.21 14.09
N THR A 532 -7.56 25.22 15.42
CA THR A 532 -8.09 26.28 16.28
C THR A 532 -7.11 26.66 17.38
N ALA A 533 -7.17 27.93 17.78
CA ALA A 533 -6.40 28.47 18.90
C ALA A 533 -7.24 29.52 19.66
N VAL A 534 -6.79 29.93 20.84
CA VAL A 534 -7.49 30.94 21.66
C VAL A 534 -6.53 31.99 22.18
N CYS A 535 -6.98 33.24 22.18
CA CYS A 535 -6.25 34.39 22.73
C CYS A 535 -6.46 34.51 24.24
N LEU A 536 -5.40 34.82 24.99
CA LEU A 536 -5.43 35.07 26.43
C LEU A 536 -4.58 36.29 26.78
N LYS A 537 -5.11 37.18 27.62
CA LYS A 537 -4.34 38.27 28.24
C LYS A 537 -3.92 37.92 29.64
N ASP A 538 -2.63 38.08 29.95
CA ASP A 538 -2.12 37.91 31.31
C ASP A 538 -2.46 39.10 32.23
N GLU A 539 -2.03 39.02 33.49
CA GLU A 539 -2.26 40.06 34.50
C GLU A 539 -1.58 41.41 34.18
N PHE A 540 -0.61 41.42 33.27
CA PHE A 540 0.09 42.62 32.79
C PHE A 540 -0.50 43.15 31.48
N GLY A 541 -1.51 42.47 30.92
CA GLY A 541 -2.15 42.81 29.65
C GLY A 541 -1.41 42.29 28.41
N ASN A 542 -0.36 41.48 28.56
CA ASN A 542 0.33 40.89 27.42
C ASN A 542 -0.55 39.81 26.78
N LEU A 543 -0.48 39.72 25.45
CA LEU A 543 -1.27 38.78 24.66
C LEU A 543 -0.53 37.46 24.43
N TRP A 544 -1.23 36.36 24.68
CA TRP A 544 -0.78 34.98 24.54
C TRP A 544 -1.75 34.20 23.66
N VAL A 545 -1.26 33.14 23.03
CA VAL A 545 -2.06 32.20 22.25
C VAL A 545 -1.91 30.81 22.84
N GLY A 546 -3.04 30.19 23.18
CA GLY A 546 -3.12 28.79 23.58
C GLY A 546 -3.62 27.93 22.42
N GLU A 547 -2.95 26.83 22.14
CA GLU A 547 -3.37 25.85 21.13
C GLU A 547 -2.97 24.43 21.53
N SER A 548 -3.75 23.45 21.07
CA SER A 548 -3.41 22.03 21.16
C SER A 548 -3.08 21.51 19.76
N GLY A 549 -1.90 20.91 19.56
CA GLY A 549 -1.43 20.44 18.25
C GLY A 549 -0.14 21.10 17.78
N HIS A 550 0.62 21.70 18.70
CA HIS A 550 1.88 22.37 18.40
C HIS A 550 3.04 21.37 18.41
N GLU A 551 3.80 21.30 17.32
CA GLU A 551 4.95 20.38 17.20
C GLU A 551 6.16 20.91 18.00
N ASN A 552 6.60 20.16 19.01
CA ASN A 552 7.78 20.52 19.79
C ASN A 552 9.09 20.16 19.07
N GLY A 553 10.25 20.55 19.63
CA GLY A 553 11.57 20.26 19.04
C GLY A 553 11.94 18.76 18.92
N LYS A 554 11.12 17.85 19.44
CA LYS A 554 11.24 16.39 19.28
C LYS A 554 10.27 15.82 18.22
N GLY A 555 9.40 16.63 17.65
CA GLY A 555 8.38 16.21 16.69
C GLY A 555 7.10 15.68 17.33
N GLU A 556 6.85 15.95 18.62
CA GLU A 556 5.63 15.56 19.32
C GLU A 556 4.63 16.72 19.32
N GLU A 557 3.36 16.44 19.03
CA GLU A 557 2.28 17.43 19.16
C GLU A 557 1.82 17.57 20.60
N ILE A 558 1.90 18.78 21.12
CA ILE A 558 1.58 19.11 22.51
C ILE A 558 0.67 20.33 22.60
N ILE A 559 0.13 20.55 23.80
CA ILE A 559 -0.58 21.77 24.17
C ILE A 559 0.42 22.83 24.58
N VAL A 560 0.33 24.02 23.99
CA VAL A 560 1.21 25.15 24.30
C VAL A 560 0.42 26.41 24.61
N VAL A 561 1.04 27.29 25.38
CA VAL A 561 0.60 28.68 25.56
C VAL A 561 1.84 29.55 25.34
N ILE A 562 1.88 30.26 24.21
CA ILE A 562 3.06 31.03 23.78
C ILE A 562 2.70 32.51 23.54
N PRO A 563 3.66 33.44 23.60
CA PRO A 563 3.41 34.85 23.33
C PRO A 563 2.85 35.07 21.93
N TRP A 564 1.95 36.05 21.78
CA TRP A 564 1.33 36.40 20.50
C TRP A 564 2.36 36.68 19.40
N ASP A 565 3.41 37.43 19.69
CA ASP A 565 4.43 37.79 18.70
C ASP A 565 5.17 36.55 18.17
N GLU A 566 5.41 35.56 19.03
CA GLU A 566 6.03 34.30 18.66
C GLU A 566 5.08 33.48 17.77
N TRP A 567 3.83 33.30 18.21
CA TRP A 567 2.81 32.58 17.43
C TRP A 567 2.55 33.23 16.06
N TRP A 568 2.52 34.57 16.02
CA TRP A 568 2.32 35.33 14.81
C TRP A 568 3.50 35.20 13.84
N GLU A 569 4.74 35.25 14.34
CA GLU A 569 5.93 35.00 13.52
C GLU A 569 5.98 33.57 12.96
N LEU A 570 5.52 32.58 13.72
CA LEU A 570 5.39 31.20 13.24
C LEU A 570 4.34 31.11 12.14
N SER A 571 3.18 31.73 12.33
CA SER A 571 2.08 31.76 11.36
C SER A 571 2.49 32.42 10.03
N LEU A 572 3.32 33.46 10.08
CA LEU A 572 3.85 34.13 8.88
C LEU A 572 4.91 33.32 8.13
N LYS A 573 5.62 32.41 8.81
CA LYS A 573 6.63 31.53 8.22
C LYS A 573 6.07 30.19 7.76
N ASP A 574 4.80 29.91 8.07
CA ASP A 574 4.14 28.66 7.70
C ASP A 574 3.99 28.55 6.17
N GLU A 575 4.70 27.57 5.59
CA GLU A 575 4.68 27.31 4.16
C GLU A 575 3.41 26.61 3.68
N SER A 576 2.49 26.22 4.57
CA SER A 576 1.21 25.57 4.23
C SER A 576 0.12 26.52 3.72
N ASN A 577 0.45 27.81 3.55
CA ASN A 577 -0.47 28.88 3.13
C ASN A 577 -1.69 28.97 4.07
N PRO A 578 -1.51 29.42 5.32
CA PRO A 578 -2.60 29.49 6.29
C PRO A 578 -3.54 30.69 6.05
N GLN A 579 -4.81 30.47 6.36
CA GLN A 579 -5.87 31.46 6.44
C GLN A 579 -6.34 31.51 7.89
N VAL A 580 -6.26 32.68 8.51
CA VAL A 580 -6.54 32.84 9.94
C VAL A 580 -7.66 33.85 10.13
N VAL A 581 -8.68 33.44 10.87
CA VAL A 581 -9.81 34.27 11.29
C VAL A 581 -9.78 34.41 12.81
N LEU A 582 -10.01 35.62 13.29
CA LEU A 582 -10.26 35.95 14.68
C LEU A 582 -11.77 36.21 14.86
N LEU A 583 -12.38 35.51 15.81
CA LEU A 583 -13.78 35.59 16.20
C LEU A 583 -13.86 36.20 17.60
N PRO A 584 -14.16 37.50 17.74
CA PRO A 584 -14.31 38.12 19.04
C PRO A 584 -15.52 37.55 19.79
N LEU A 585 -15.40 37.35 21.10
CA LEU A 585 -16.57 37.02 21.92
C LEU A 585 -17.57 38.18 21.95
N HIS A 586 -18.87 37.86 21.95
CA HIS A 586 -19.92 38.85 22.15
C HIS A 586 -19.72 39.57 23.50
N PRO A 587 -19.92 40.90 23.59
CA PRO A 587 -19.67 41.67 24.82
C PRO A 587 -20.33 41.10 26.08
N ASP A 588 -21.57 40.59 25.97
CA ASP A 588 -22.30 40.00 27.08
C ASP A 588 -21.72 38.65 27.54
N VAL A 589 -21.11 37.90 26.62
CA VAL A 589 -20.40 36.65 26.93
C VAL A 589 -19.04 36.98 27.53
N ARG A 590 -18.32 37.92 26.92
CA ARG A 590 -17.03 38.42 27.41
C ARG A 590 -17.11 38.94 28.84
N ALA A 591 -18.19 39.65 29.20
CA ALA A 591 -18.42 40.14 30.55
C ALA A 591 -18.54 39.01 31.61
N LYS A 592 -18.88 37.78 31.19
CA LYS A 592 -18.97 36.60 32.06
C LYS A 592 -17.69 35.78 32.09
N PHE A 593 -16.75 36.04 31.17
CA PHE A 593 -15.52 35.25 31.01
C PHE A 593 -14.62 35.39 32.24
N ASN A 594 -14.45 34.31 33.00
CA ASN A 594 -13.53 34.28 34.12
C ASN A 594 -12.09 34.03 33.64
N SER A 595 -11.32 35.10 33.46
CA SER A 595 -9.93 35.01 33.00
C SER A 595 -9.00 34.26 33.94
N THR A 596 -9.27 34.27 35.25
CA THR A 596 -8.42 33.54 36.22
C THR A 596 -8.58 32.03 36.04
N ALA A 597 -9.83 31.56 35.98
CA ALA A 597 -10.13 30.14 35.75
C ALA A 597 -9.62 29.67 34.37
N ALA A 598 -9.78 30.50 33.33
CA ALA A 598 -9.25 30.20 32.00
C ALA A 598 -7.72 29.99 32.01
N TRP A 599 -6.98 30.85 32.72
CA TRP A 599 -5.52 30.72 32.85
C TRP A 599 -5.11 29.52 33.70
N GLU A 600 -5.83 29.22 34.78
CA GLU A 600 -5.59 28.02 35.59
C GLU A 600 -5.74 26.75 34.74
N TYR A 601 -6.81 26.67 33.94
CA TYR A 601 -7.03 25.58 33.00
C TYR A 601 -5.91 25.51 31.94
N ALA A 602 -5.62 26.62 31.26
CA ALA A 602 -4.60 26.68 30.21
C ALA A 602 -3.21 26.22 30.71
N ARG A 603 -2.81 26.69 31.91
CA ARG A 603 -1.55 26.28 32.55
C ARG A 603 -1.57 24.83 32.97
N SER A 604 -2.71 24.32 33.43
CA SER A 604 -2.83 22.91 33.83
C SER A 604 -2.63 21.96 32.66
N MET A 605 -2.99 22.39 31.43
CA MET A 605 -2.91 21.59 30.21
C MET A 605 -1.62 21.83 29.41
N ALA A 606 -0.89 22.91 29.65
CA ALA A 606 0.37 23.19 28.96
C ALA A 606 1.38 22.02 29.11
N GLY A 607 1.94 21.58 27.99
CA GLY A 607 2.89 20.47 27.90
C GLY A 607 2.26 19.08 27.87
N LYS A 608 0.93 18.96 27.96
CA LYS A 608 0.22 17.68 27.80
C LYS A 608 0.09 17.27 26.32
N PRO A 609 -0.13 15.97 26.04
CA PRO A 609 -0.23 15.48 24.66
C PRO A 609 -1.49 15.96 23.94
N TYR A 610 -1.41 15.99 22.61
CA TYR A 610 -2.56 16.19 21.73
C TYR A 610 -3.60 15.07 21.84
N GLY A 611 -4.88 15.41 21.68
CA GLY A 611 -6.00 14.46 21.75
C GLY A 611 -6.13 13.57 20.52
N TYR A 612 -5.19 12.64 20.29
CA TYR A 612 -5.36 11.65 19.21
C TYR A 612 -6.41 10.59 19.53
N HIS A 613 -6.58 10.24 20.81
CA HIS A 613 -7.52 9.20 21.27
C HIS A 613 -8.98 9.53 20.97
N ASN A 614 -9.34 10.83 20.96
CA ASN A 614 -10.72 11.28 20.78
C ASN A 614 -10.98 11.90 19.41
N MET A 615 -9.94 12.29 18.66
CA MET A 615 -10.09 12.98 17.37
C MET A 615 -11.04 12.26 16.42
N ILE A 616 -10.92 10.95 16.24
CA ILE A 616 -11.76 10.20 15.27
C ILE A 616 -13.21 10.06 15.74
N PHE A 617 -13.47 10.07 17.05
CA PHE A 617 -14.80 9.83 17.59
C PHE A 617 -15.66 11.09 17.61
N SER A 618 -15.07 12.28 17.55
CA SER A 618 -15.79 13.56 17.64
C SER A 618 -16.65 13.89 16.41
N TRP A 619 -16.82 12.95 15.47
CA TRP A 619 -17.71 13.11 14.31
C TRP A 619 -18.45 11.80 13.97
N ILE A 620 -18.47 10.82 14.88
CA ILE A 620 -19.13 9.51 14.70
C ILE A 620 -20.22 9.36 15.77
N ASP A 621 -21.33 10.09 15.59
CA ASP A 621 -22.35 10.24 16.62
C ASP A 621 -23.57 9.34 16.38
N THR A 622 -23.81 8.92 15.13
CA THR A 622 -24.97 8.10 14.75
C THR A 622 -24.57 6.69 14.28
N ILE A 623 -25.50 5.73 14.23
CA ILE A 623 -25.18 4.35 13.78
C ILE A 623 -24.90 4.30 12.27
N ALA A 624 -25.48 5.24 11.53
CA ALA A 624 -25.29 5.47 10.10
C ALA A 624 -25.07 6.98 9.87
N ASP A 625 -24.73 7.41 8.66
CA ASP A 625 -24.73 8.84 8.29
C ASP A 625 -23.65 9.73 8.93
N ASN A 626 -22.47 9.18 9.24
CA ASN A 626 -21.29 9.95 9.74
C ASN A 626 -20.13 10.05 8.74
N TYR A 627 -20.21 9.29 7.65
CA TYR A 627 -19.07 9.09 6.76
C TYR A 627 -19.40 9.58 5.35
N PRO A 628 -18.52 10.39 4.73
CA PRO A 628 -18.64 10.73 3.32
C PRO A 628 -18.64 9.48 2.44
N PRO A 629 -19.62 9.29 1.53
CA PRO A 629 -19.55 8.18 0.58
C PRO A 629 -18.23 8.22 -0.22
N PRO A 630 -17.51 7.09 -0.41
CA PRO A 630 -17.91 5.70 -0.14
C PRO A 630 -17.42 5.13 1.21
N LEU A 631 -17.02 5.96 2.18
CA LEU A 631 -16.60 5.49 3.51
C LEU A 631 -17.83 5.00 4.29
N ASP A 632 -17.70 3.85 4.96
CA ASP A 632 -18.67 3.32 5.92
C ASP A 632 -17.95 2.78 7.17
N ALA A 633 -18.69 2.50 8.25
CA ALA A 633 -18.14 2.00 9.50
C ALA A 633 -17.33 0.69 9.31
N HIS A 634 -17.72 -0.15 8.35
CA HIS A 634 -17.04 -1.42 8.08
C HIS A 634 -15.69 -1.23 7.37
N LEU A 635 -15.56 -0.22 6.51
CA LEU A 635 -14.30 0.18 5.91
C LEU A 635 -13.36 0.81 6.95
N VAL A 636 -13.91 1.61 7.87
CA VAL A 636 -13.16 2.19 9.01
C VAL A 636 -12.62 1.08 9.92
N ILE A 637 -13.45 0.10 10.30
CA ILE A 637 -13.02 -1.10 11.05
C ILE A 637 -11.93 -1.88 10.32
N SER A 638 -12.04 -2.00 8.99
CA SER A 638 -11.06 -2.71 8.17
C SER A 638 -9.71 -2.00 8.16
N VAL A 639 -9.70 -0.67 8.04
CA VAL A 639 -8.49 0.17 8.13
C VAL A 639 -7.89 0.13 9.54
N MET A 640 -8.72 0.26 10.59
CA MET A 640 -8.27 0.16 11.99
C MET A 640 -7.68 -1.23 12.29
N SER A 641 -8.30 -2.29 11.79
CA SER A 641 -7.83 -3.68 11.95
C SER A 641 -6.52 -3.94 11.21
N MET A 642 -6.34 -3.37 10.02
CA MET A 642 -5.08 -3.43 9.28
C MET A 642 -3.98 -2.62 9.98
N TRP A 643 -4.26 -1.38 10.39
CA TRP A 643 -3.29 -0.49 11.02
C TRP A 643 -2.84 -0.99 12.40
N THR A 644 -3.77 -1.58 13.18
CA THR A 644 -3.46 -2.25 14.46
C THR A 644 -2.48 -3.42 14.31
N ARG A 645 -2.42 -4.06 13.14
CA ARG A 645 -1.44 -5.12 12.83
C ARG A 645 -0.09 -4.57 12.38
N VAL A 646 -0.06 -3.40 11.74
CA VAL A 646 1.16 -2.80 11.15
C VAL A 646 1.93 -1.93 12.16
N GLN A 647 1.24 -1.17 13.02
CA GLN A 647 1.84 -0.32 14.06
C GLN A 647 1.03 -0.42 15.38
N PRO A 648 1.18 -1.53 16.14
CA PRO A 648 0.34 -1.79 17.31
C PRO A 648 0.47 -0.74 18.42
N ALA A 649 1.65 -0.12 18.59
CA ALA A 649 1.87 0.92 19.60
C ALA A 649 1.13 2.24 19.25
N TYR A 650 0.94 2.55 17.97
CA TYR A 650 0.26 3.77 17.53
C TYR A 650 -1.27 3.57 17.45
N ALA A 651 -1.72 2.39 17.01
CA ALA A 651 -3.14 2.02 17.08
C ALA A 651 -3.68 1.93 18.52
N ALA A 652 -2.82 1.53 19.47
CA ALA A 652 -3.14 1.57 20.89
C ALA A 652 -3.48 3.00 21.36
N ASN A 653 -2.71 3.98 20.88
CA ASN A 653 -2.85 5.41 21.22
C ASN A 653 -3.90 6.17 20.40
N MET A 654 -4.46 5.59 19.34
CA MET A 654 -5.45 6.28 18.49
C MET A 654 -6.89 5.84 18.76
N TRP A 655 -7.13 4.60 19.15
CA TRP A 655 -8.51 4.10 19.33
C TRP A 655 -8.68 2.98 20.34
N ASN A 656 -7.68 2.14 20.62
CA ASN A 656 -7.92 0.99 21.50
C ASN A 656 -8.29 1.43 22.93
N GLU A 657 -7.57 2.40 23.50
CA GLU A 657 -7.86 2.87 24.86
C GLU A 657 -9.23 3.58 24.94
N ALA A 658 -9.56 4.39 23.93
CA ALA A 658 -10.84 5.07 23.80
C ALA A 658 -12.03 4.11 23.64
N LEU A 659 -11.87 3.03 22.87
CA LEU A 659 -12.87 1.97 22.71
C LEU A 659 -13.04 1.15 23.99
N ASN A 660 -11.94 0.86 24.71
CA ASN A 660 -11.99 0.17 25.99
C ASN A 660 -12.80 0.96 27.02
N LYS A 661 -12.57 2.28 27.12
CA LYS A 661 -13.33 3.17 28.01
C LYS A 661 -14.83 3.16 27.71
N ARG A 662 -15.21 3.28 26.43
CA ARG A 662 -16.61 3.20 25.98
C ARG A 662 -17.27 1.87 26.35
N LEU A 663 -16.51 0.78 26.31
CA LEU A 663 -16.99 -0.57 26.65
C LEU A 663 -16.95 -0.88 28.16
N GLY A 664 -16.40 0.02 28.98
CA GLY A 664 -16.19 -0.19 30.42
C GLY A 664 -15.13 -1.26 30.74
N THR A 665 -14.10 -1.36 29.88
CA THR A 665 -13.02 -2.35 29.96
C THR A 665 -11.65 -1.68 29.95
N GLU A 666 -10.60 -2.46 30.25
CA GLU A 666 -9.21 -2.00 30.26
C GLU A 666 -8.32 -3.02 29.52
N ASP A 667 -7.30 -2.53 28.82
CA ASP A 667 -6.24 -3.31 28.17
C ASP A 667 -6.70 -4.38 27.14
N LEU A 668 -7.94 -4.32 26.64
CA LEU A 668 -8.35 -5.19 25.54
C LEU A 668 -7.73 -4.69 24.22
N ASP A 669 -7.17 -5.61 23.44
CA ASP A 669 -6.87 -5.30 22.04
C ASP A 669 -8.17 -5.24 21.22
N LEU A 670 -8.12 -4.67 20.01
CA LEU A 670 -9.31 -4.52 19.15
C LEU A 670 -10.13 -5.81 18.98
N TYR A 671 -9.49 -7.00 19.04
CA TYR A 671 -10.19 -8.27 18.94
C TYR A 671 -10.92 -8.63 20.25
N GLY A 672 -10.30 -8.35 21.40
CA GLY A 672 -10.95 -8.45 22.71
C GLY A 672 -12.15 -7.52 22.82
N ILE A 673 -12.02 -6.28 22.33
CA ILE A 673 -13.12 -5.30 22.27
C ILE A 673 -14.28 -5.83 21.44
N LEU A 674 -14.03 -6.35 20.24
CA LEU A 674 -15.07 -6.91 19.38
C LEU A 674 -15.78 -8.13 20.03
N ALA A 675 -15.02 -9.02 20.69
CA ALA A 675 -15.61 -10.15 21.39
C ALA A 675 -16.45 -9.71 22.60
N GLU A 676 -16.02 -8.66 23.30
CA GLU A 676 -16.74 -8.12 24.45
C GLU A 676 -18.00 -7.35 24.04
N THR A 677 -17.99 -6.65 22.90
CA THR A 677 -19.21 -6.05 22.32
C THR A 677 -20.27 -7.11 22.04
N GLU A 678 -19.87 -8.27 21.49
CA GLU A 678 -20.78 -9.40 21.26
C GLU A 678 -21.33 -9.98 22.58
N ARG A 679 -20.47 -10.08 23.61
CA ARG A 679 -20.87 -10.56 24.94
C ARG A 679 -21.90 -9.63 25.61
N GLN A 680 -21.73 -8.32 25.44
CA GLN A 680 -22.65 -7.31 25.99
C GLN A 680 -23.88 -7.07 25.10
N GLY A 681 -23.93 -7.66 23.89
CA GLY A 681 -25.03 -7.51 22.94
C GLY A 681 -25.08 -6.12 22.27
N ILE A 682 -23.94 -5.44 22.18
CA ILE A 682 -23.79 -4.11 21.58
C ILE A 682 -23.10 -4.30 20.21
N THR A 683 -23.56 -3.63 19.16
CA THR A 683 -22.87 -3.68 17.85
C THR A 683 -21.64 -2.78 17.86
N PHE A 684 -20.65 -3.02 16.98
CA PHE A 684 -19.47 -2.16 16.93
C PHE A 684 -19.83 -0.72 16.53
N ASP A 685 -20.80 -0.55 15.63
CA ASP A 685 -21.28 0.77 15.24
C ASP A 685 -21.91 1.51 16.44
N GLN A 686 -22.67 0.81 17.29
CA GLN A 686 -23.19 1.35 18.55
C GLN A 686 -22.10 1.69 19.56
N LEU A 687 -20.99 0.94 19.58
CA LEU A 687 -19.84 1.26 20.44
C LEU A 687 -19.20 2.57 20.02
N LEU A 688 -19.05 2.82 18.72
CA LEU A 688 -18.46 4.07 18.20
C LEU A 688 -19.28 5.30 18.59
N THR A 689 -20.61 5.19 18.65
CA THR A 689 -21.54 6.29 19.00
C THR A 689 -21.62 6.60 20.49
N ILE A 690 -20.87 5.91 21.35
CA ILE A 690 -20.86 6.24 22.78
C ILE A 690 -20.06 7.53 22.96
N PRO A 691 -20.65 8.60 23.54
CA PRO A 691 -19.98 9.89 23.62
C PRO A 691 -18.69 9.83 24.44
N GLU A 692 -17.63 10.46 23.94
CA GLU A 692 -16.42 10.74 24.71
C GLU A 692 -16.78 11.61 25.93
N GLN A 693 -16.15 11.35 27.07
CA GLN A 693 -16.35 12.15 28.27
C GLN A 693 -15.13 13.03 28.56
N ASP A 694 -15.38 14.31 28.88
CA ASP A 694 -14.32 15.31 29.15
C ASP A 694 -13.40 14.95 30.33
N ASP A 695 -13.85 14.07 31.22
CA ASP A 695 -13.12 13.63 32.40
C ASP A 695 -12.25 12.38 32.16
N TRP A 696 -12.34 11.76 30.98
CA TRP A 696 -11.51 10.62 30.62
C TRP A 696 -10.02 11.01 30.56
N VAL A 697 -9.19 10.13 31.13
CA VAL A 697 -7.73 10.27 31.17
C VAL A 697 -7.13 9.01 30.56
N TYR A 698 -6.19 9.21 29.65
CA TYR A 698 -5.51 8.16 28.90
C TYR A 698 -4.15 7.84 29.52
N SER A 699 -3.54 6.74 29.06
CA SER A 699 -2.26 6.23 29.56
C SER A 699 -1.08 7.21 29.37
N ASP A 700 -1.16 8.09 28.37
CA ASP A 700 -0.23 9.19 28.12
C ASP A 700 -0.62 10.51 28.81
N GLY A 701 -1.74 10.52 29.52
CA GLY A 701 -2.21 11.61 30.37
C GLY A 701 -3.54 12.20 29.91
N LYS A 702 -3.85 13.41 30.39
CA LYS A 702 -5.04 14.15 29.96
C LYS A 702 -4.72 14.87 28.65
N SER A 703 -5.48 14.61 27.60
CA SER A 703 -5.27 15.13 26.25
C SER A 703 -6.55 15.78 25.72
N THR A 704 -6.42 16.77 24.83
CA THR A 704 -7.56 17.41 24.16
C THR A 704 -7.19 17.76 22.72
N THR A 705 -8.14 17.65 21.78
CA THR A 705 -7.99 18.21 20.42
C THR A 705 -7.90 19.74 20.46
N CYS A 706 -7.57 20.37 19.34
CA CYS A 706 -7.46 21.83 19.23
C CYS A 706 -8.72 22.55 19.73
N VAL A 707 -9.90 22.11 19.29
CA VAL A 707 -11.18 22.73 19.64
C VAL A 707 -11.66 22.36 21.04
N ALA A 708 -11.50 21.11 21.46
CA ALA A 708 -11.89 20.65 22.79
C ALA A 708 -11.08 21.38 23.87
N PHE A 709 -9.80 21.69 23.63
CA PHE A 709 -8.99 22.51 24.53
C PHE A 709 -9.64 23.87 24.81
N ILE A 710 -10.12 24.55 23.76
CA ILE A 710 -10.72 25.89 23.86
C ILE A 710 -12.09 25.82 24.54
N LEU A 711 -12.93 24.86 24.14
CA LEU A 711 -14.27 24.74 24.69
C LEU A 711 -14.27 24.26 26.15
N ALA A 712 -13.29 23.43 26.55
CA ALA A 712 -13.08 23.08 27.95
C ALA A 712 -12.64 24.32 28.75
N MET A 713 -11.78 25.17 28.18
CA MET A 713 -11.46 26.47 28.78
C MET A 713 -12.70 27.36 28.92
N TYR A 714 -13.60 27.37 27.93
CA TYR A 714 -14.85 28.11 27.99
C TYR A 714 -15.81 27.57 29.04
N LYS A 715 -15.82 26.26 29.29
CA LYS A 715 -16.54 25.64 30.42
C LYS A 715 -16.02 26.17 31.75
N GLU A 716 -14.72 26.11 31.97
CA GLU A 716 -14.08 26.60 33.20
C GLU A 716 -14.22 28.12 33.37
N ALA A 717 -14.20 28.87 32.26
CA ALA A 717 -14.39 30.32 32.24
C ALA A 717 -15.86 30.75 32.44
N GLY A 718 -16.81 29.80 32.48
CA GLY A 718 -18.23 30.07 32.74
C GLY A 718 -19.07 30.47 31.53
N ILE A 719 -18.59 30.28 30.30
CA ILE A 719 -19.30 30.69 29.07
C ILE A 719 -20.53 29.81 28.81
N LEU A 720 -20.41 28.49 28.95
CA LEU A 720 -21.51 27.55 28.65
C LEU A 720 -22.65 27.58 29.69
N GLY A 721 -22.49 28.37 30.76
CA GLY A 721 -23.53 28.65 31.75
C GLY A 721 -24.13 27.38 32.37
N PRO A 722 -25.47 27.23 32.37
CA PRO A 722 -26.13 26.10 33.03
C PRO A 722 -25.86 24.75 32.35
N TYR A 723 -25.40 24.75 31.10
CA TYR A 723 -25.18 23.53 30.32
C TYR A 723 -23.75 22.99 30.43
N ALA A 724 -22.86 23.67 31.16
CA ALA A 724 -21.46 23.26 31.29
C ALA A 724 -21.32 21.80 31.77
N ASN A 725 -22.20 21.32 32.66
CA ASN A 725 -22.15 19.94 33.18
C ASN A 725 -22.80 18.91 32.25
N SER A 726 -23.59 19.34 31.26
CA SER A 726 -24.33 18.47 30.34
C SER A 726 -23.76 18.47 28.92
N ILE A 727 -22.70 19.22 28.65
CA ILE A 727 -22.05 19.27 27.34
C ILE A 727 -20.69 18.60 27.49
N GLN A 728 -20.43 17.56 26.69
CA GLN A 728 -19.10 16.98 26.51
C GLN A 728 -18.41 17.71 25.36
N VAL A 729 -17.42 18.55 25.66
CA VAL A 729 -16.76 19.36 24.62
C VAL A 729 -15.77 18.56 23.78
N THR A 730 -15.41 17.35 24.22
CA THR A 730 -14.67 16.38 23.43
C THR A 730 -15.41 15.87 22.20
N GLU A 731 -16.73 16.02 22.16
CA GLU A 731 -17.59 15.63 21.02
C GLU A 731 -17.69 16.75 19.96
N PHE A 732 -17.16 17.94 20.23
CA PHE A 732 -17.32 19.07 19.31
C PHE A 732 -16.31 19.00 18.17
N THR A 733 -16.79 19.15 16.94
CA THR A 733 -15.93 19.48 15.81
C THR A 733 -15.61 20.98 15.80
N ILE A 734 -14.68 21.40 14.94
CA ILE A 734 -14.40 22.83 14.70
C ILE A 734 -15.65 23.55 14.19
N ARG A 735 -16.49 22.86 13.40
CA ARG A 735 -17.75 23.40 12.88
C ARG A 735 -18.70 23.76 14.02
N ASP A 736 -18.90 22.84 14.94
CA ASP A 736 -19.81 23.06 16.06
C ASP A 736 -19.37 24.23 16.93
N ALA A 737 -18.06 24.39 17.12
CA ALA A 737 -17.51 25.48 17.92
C ALA A 737 -17.78 26.86 17.32
N TYR A 738 -17.58 27.07 16.01
CA TYR A 738 -17.86 28.38 15.40
C TYR A 738 -19.35 28.63 15.15
N MET A 739 -20.20 27.60 15.20
CA MET A 739 -21.65 27.73 15.11
C MET A 739 -22.28 28.23 16.42
N LEU A 740 -21.60 28.04 17.56
CA LEU A 740 -22.05 28.56 18.85
C LEU A 740 -22.29 30.07 18.79
N LYS A 741 -23.46 30.48 19.26
CA LYS A 741 -23.91 31.87 19.26
C LYS A 741 -23.33 32.65 20.45
N ILE A 742 -22.00 32.71 20.49
CA ILE A 742 -21.21 33.34 21.56
C ILE A 742 -20.26 34.42 21.03
N PHE A 743 -20.19 34.58 19.72
CA PHE A 743 -19.30 35.52 19.03
C PHE A 743 -20.02 36.81 18.66
N GLU A 744 -19.24 37.86 18.41
CA GLU A 744 -19.76 39.16 17.97
C GLU A 744 -20.32 39.04 16.54
N GLU A 745 -21.55 39.55 16.38
CA GLU A 745 -22.30 39.57 15.12
C GLU A 745 -22.49 40.98 14.57
N ASN A 746 -22.32 42.00 15.42
CA ASN A 746 -22.42 43.39 15.02
C ASN A 746 -21.08 43.90 14.48
N ILE A 747 -20.99 43.98 13.15
CA ILE A 747 -19.82 44.45 12.40
C ILE A 747 -19.30 45.81 12.91
N THR A 748 -20.17 46.69 13.41
CA THR A 748 -19.76 48.02 13.91
C THR A 748 -18.97 47.97 15.24
N ARG A 749 -19.01 46.84 15.95
CA ARG A 749 -18.27 46.62 17.20
C ARG A 749 -16.97 45.84 16.99
N LEU A 750 -16.75 45.31 15.79
CA LEU A 750 -15.49 44.67 15.46
C LEU A 750 -14.35 45.72 15.48
N PRO A 751 -13.11 45.32 15.77
CA PRO A 751 -11.97 46.24 15.79
C PRO A 751 -11.83 47.02 14.46
N SER A 752 -11.32 48.25 14.49
CA SER A 752 -11.25 49.08 13.27
C SER A 752 -10.34 48.53 12.16
N TRP A 753 -9.41 47.64 12.53
CA TRP A 753 -8.54 46.91 11.58
C TRP A 753 -9.19 45.63 11.05
N CYS A 754 -10.35 45.24 11.58
CA CYS A 754 -11.13 44.09 11.16
C CYS A 754 -12.01 44.45 9.96
N ASN A 755 -11.96 43.62 8.92
CA ASN A 755 -12.62 43.81 7.63
C ASN A 755 -12.13 45.02 6.82
N ASN A 756 -11.69 44.77 5.59
CA ASN A 756 -11.55 45.81 4.58
C ASN A 756 -12.94 46.13 4.00
N GLU A 757 -13.16 47.36 3.49
CA GLU A 757 -14.45 47.77 2.89
C GLU A 757 -14.90 46.85 1.72
N ILE A 758 -13.98 46.02 1.21
CA ILE A 758 -14.09 45.18 0.02
C ILE A 758 -14.60 43.77 0.33
N ASP A 759 -14.05 43.05 1.32
CA ASP A 759 -14.37 41.62 1.51
C ASP A 759 -15.63 41.41 2.38
N GLN A 760 -16.00 42.38 3.23
CA GLN A 760 -17.22 42.45 4.08
C GLN A 760 -17.61 41.12 4.77
N LEU A 761 -16.67 40.52 5.50
CA LEU A 761 -16.94 39.30 6.29
C LEU A 761 -17.64 39.64 7.62
N PRO A 762 -18.45 38.74 8.20
CA PRO A 762 -19.06 38.95 9.52
C PRO A 762 -18.05 38.79 10.68
N PHE A 763 -16.78 38.51 10.38
CA PHE A 763 -15.69 38.24 11.34
C PHE A 763 -14.34 38.74 10.82
N CYS A 764 -13.29 38.69 11.64
CA CYS A 764 -12.00 39.30 11.33
C CYS A 764 -11.03 38.32 10.67
N GLN A 765 -10.93 38.30 9.34
CA GLN A 765 -9.88 37.53 8.67
C GLN A 765 -8.54 38.27 8.64
N ILE A 766 -7.62 37.86 9.53
CA ILE A 766 -6.36 38.54 9.81
C ILE A 766 -5.17 38.08 8.95
N LEU A 767 -5.23 36.88 8.38
CA LEU A 767 -4.21 36.33 7.48
C LEU A 767 -4.85 35.49 6.35
N GLY A 768 -4.22 35.48 5.18
CA GLY A 768 -4.45 34.49 4.13
C GLY A 768 -4.88 35.06 2.78
N GLU A 769 -4.48 34.37 1.70
CA GLU A 769 -4.79 34.73 0.30
C GLU A 769 -6.26 34.51 -0.08
N TYR A 770 -6.93 33.58 0.61
CA TYR A 770 -8.29 33.14 0.26
C TYR A 770 -9.30 33.51 1.34
N LYS A 771 -10.52 33.86 0.94
CA LYS A 771 -11.61 34.26 1.81
C LYS A 771 -12.06 33.04 2.61
N MET A 772 -12.01 33.16 3.92
CA MET A 772 -12.50 32.13 4.82
C MET A 772 -14.02 32.15 4.85
N GLU A 773 -14.61 30.97 4.75
CA GLU A 773 -16.04 30.74 4.87
C GLU A 773 -16.26 29.94 6.15
N LEU A 774 -17.18 30.39 7.00
CA LEU A 774 -17.62 29.66 8.20
C LEU A 774 -19.14 29.46 8.07
N PRO A 775 -19.60 28.37 7.42
CA PRO A 775 -21.03 28.12 7.22
C PRO A 775 -21.79 28.08 8.55
N GLU A 776 -22.96 28.71 8.64
CA GLU A 776 -23.76 28.76 9.89
C GLU A 776 -23.03 29.38 11.09
N TYR A 777 -22.01 30.19 10.85
CA TYR A 777 -21.31 30.95 11.90
C TYR A 777 -22.27 31.69 12.83
N ASN A 778 -22.10 31.49 14.14
CA ASN A 778 -22.80 32.19 15.21
C ASN A 778 -24.33 32.05 15.17
N THR A 779 -24.85 30.85 14.91
CA THR A 779 -26.30 30.60 14.72
C THR A 779 -26.96 29.80 15.85
N LEU A 780 -26.22 29.00 16.61
CA LEU A 780 -26.77 28.03 17.57
C LEU A 780 -26.56 28.46 19.02
N GLU A 781 -27.67 28.57 19.76
CA GLU A 781 -27.60 28.71 21.23
C GLU A 781 -27.16 27.38 21.87
N PRO A 782 -26.30 27.37 22.90
CA PRO A 782 -25.96 26.15 23.62
C PRO A 782 -27.18 25.48 24.28
N TYR A 783 -27.24 24.15 24.26
CA TYR A 783 -28.24 23.33 24.97
C TYR A 783 -27.60 22.03 25.51
N ALA A 784 -28.36 21.30 26.33
CA ALA A 784 -27.87 20.08 26.97
C ALA A 784 -27.61 18.94 25.96
N ASN A 785 -26.53 18.18 26.17
CA ASN A 785 -26.12 17.02 25.35
C ASN A 785 -25.93 17.35 23.85
N MET A 786 -25.52 18.59 23.56
CA MET A 786 -25.25 19.07 22.21
C MET A 786 -24.11 18.28 21.55
N ASN A 787 -24.29 17.90 20.28
CA ASN A 787 -23.31 17.14 19.48
C ASN A 787 -23.05 15.68 19.91
N GLU A 788 -23.96 15.03 20.64
CA GLU A 788 -23.80 13.61 20.99
C GLU A 788 -24.48 12.66 19.98
N TYR A 789 -25.33 13.19 19.09
CA TYR A 789 -26.15 12.40 18.15
C TYR A 789 -26.30 13.09 16.79
N CYS A 790 -25.23 13.73 16.30
CA CYS A 790 -25.23 14.55 15.10
C CYS A 790 -24.66 13.85 13.86
N PRO A 791 -25.45 13.63 12.80
CA PRO A 791 -24.92 13.10 11.55
C PRO A 791 -24.04 14.15 10.85
N THR A 792 -23.02 13.68 10.13
CA THR A 792 -22.03 14.53 9.46
C THR A 792 -21.83 14.09 8.01
N LEU A 793 -22.85 14.29 7.17
CA LEU A 793 -22.81 13.89 5.75
C LEU A 793 -22.56 15.05 4.77
N PRO A 794 -21.50 14.99 3.94
CA PRO A 794 -21.34 15.92 2.83
C PRO A 794 -22.39 15.70 1.73
N PRO A 795 -22.61 16.69 0.85
CA PRO A 795 -21.95 18.01 0.85
C PRO A 795 -22.67 19.05 1.71
N THR A 796 -23.88 18.76 2.19
CA THR A 796 -24.75 19.74 2.85
C THR A 796 -24.58 19.79 4.37
N TYR A 797 -24.12 18.69 4.99
CA TYR A 797 -23.93 18.55 6.43
C TYR A 797 -25.17 18.99 7.23
N GLU A 798 -26.35 18.56 6.76
CA GLU A 798 -27.63 18.91 7.35
C GLU A 798 -27.69 18.48 8.82
N ARG A 799 -28.02 19.43 9.69
CA ARG A 799 -28.13 19.24 11.13
C ARG A 799 -29.59 19.00 11.53
N PRO A 800 -29.98 17.79 11.99
CA PRO A 800 -31.34 17.53 12.48
C PRO A 800 -31.67 18.32 13.73
N VAL A 801 -32.97 18.50 14.00
CA VAL A 801 -33.43 19.20 15.22
C VAL A 801 -33.06 18.38 16.46
N HIS A 802 -32.40 19.00 17.45
CA HIS A 802 -31.92 18.39 18.70
C HIS A 802 -30.69 17.48 18.58
N CYS A 803 -30.05 17.48 17.42
CA CYS A 803 -28.61 17.29 17.36
C CYS A 803 -27.98 18.62 17.79
#